data_AF-A0A4U0X3U0-F1
#
_entry.id   AF-A0A4U0X3U0-F1
#
_cell.length_a   1.000
_cell.length_b   1.000
_cell.length_c   1.000
_cell.angle_alpha   90.00
_cell.angle_beta   90.00
_cell.angle_gamma   90.00
#
_symmetry.space_group_name_H-M   'P 1'
#
loop_
_entity.id
_entity.type
_entity.pdbx_description
1 polymer ?
#
loop_
_entity_poly.entity_id
_entity_poly.type
_entity_poly.pdbx_seq_one_letter_code
_entity_poly.pdbx_strand_id
1 'polypeptide(L)'
;MVVLSPAGLTLSPDLSLFYTTDPLLSNSPVLVFHGPASTGASTASSSRIQVHVFTPAGLQSYPRLTISPSSPLYAAVESLPREEQGDEICRGLAFGLFKYFSELPGPVKEAWLKQSSSTKKATPASSLFTDTHVAVLASRMVKVVDAEETTQRLERCLGKQTLSWLDVDVVLPPGSIQEPDKRSPEPVQDDTLEEEDSASRFGPYAPVVKLFGESTFLPTSKLRRAPSKSTGISRNASFLKRQKETLRREMCELVDTEASYVNKIDDLVHNIAEDFRQKAKTKDVFRSSPSEDALASLFPLSLDRILDVNSRFLVAIRTVLDETEDAAIEDIKSATNEVSSAAHARDPGRSDATGTLAFAKCLLEWFPSFGDCYADYIQAHSGFGQLLKDFTKETSSSFSKTIQETGEQRLTSMLIEPVQRLPRYNLYIDNIIKQLPVRHPALRTLLKARDVISDICSRDSPSSQQSKVVDRLQSLITGWPADFRPQCRLISATDVVEVAPPYHSAQSRQGSGILLLFADCLVMVQKCTKDAMSARGILAEIDNPTFANTGPGERPRTPQNLAFLLSNRLCDSLFSEYDHGKMLQATLLPGLSPINGETHLEAAPLNGTILRVFQLTGAYEGKASRWVEESVKARIEARFSEAERESGKWEVRSIHNQTDGLGYVAAVFEESEAQRVEGRREPAQVRIVVDPSKGARVISVGREGVEVAASLVVSGDGFYKLEIDGISA
;
A
#
# COMPACT_ATOMS: atom_id res chain seq x y z
N MET A 1 11.40 4.61 14.03
CA MET A 1 10.87 5.66 13.16
C MET A 1 11.91 6.77 12.95
N VAL A 2 12.22 7.13 11.69
CA VAL A 2 13.20 8.21 11.40
C VAL A 2 12.51 9.56 11.42
N VAL A 3 13.17 10.56 11.99
CA VAL A 3 12.67 11.93 12.09
C VAL A 3 13.04 12.68 10.81
N LEU A 4 12.04 13.04 10.01
CA LEU A 4 12.23 13.82 8.77
C LEU A 4 12.38 15.31 9.08
N SER A 5 11.54 15.81 9.99
CA SER A 5 11.65 17.15 10.56
C SER A 5 11.61 17.02 12.07
N PRO A 6 12.60 17.53 12.81
CA PRO A 6 12.54 17.56 14.26
C PRO A 6 11.29 18.33 14.70
N ALA A 7 10.80 18.04 15.91
CA ALA A 7 9.80 18.91 16.53
C ALA A 7 10.32 20.35 16.53
N GLY A 8 9.43 21.30 16.32
CA GLY A 8 9.71 22.72 16.44
C GLY A 8 10.55 23.00 17.69
N LEU A 9 11.47 23.97 17.55
CA LEU A 9 12.44 24.39 18.56
C LEU A 9 11.91 24.25 19.98
N THR A 10 12.69 23.62 20.88
CA THR A 10 12.39 23.64 22.31
C THR A 10 12.58 25.06 22.84
N LEU A 11 11.48 25.81 22.92
CA LEU A 11 11.46 27.18 23.39
C LEU A 11 11.57 27.21 24.92
N SER A 12 12.42 28.10 25.45
CA SER A 12 12.52 28.32 26.89
C SER A 12 11.25 29.02 27.41
N PRO A 13 10.75 28.66 28.61
CA PRO A 13 9.54 29.27 29.17
C PRO A 13 9.70 30.78 29.45
N ASP A 14 10.94 31.28 29.54
CA ASP A 14 11.24 32.68 29.87
C ASP A 14 11.19 33.62 28.65
N LEU A 15 10.78 33.11 27.48
CA LEU A 15 10.72 33.86 26.23
C LEU A 15 9.44 34.69 26.11
N SER A 16 9.58 35.94 25.66
CA SER A 16 8.45 36.77 25.22
C SER A 16 8.26 36.65 23.72
N LEU A 17 7.02 36.43 23.28
CA LEU A 17 6.65 36.37 21.87
C LEU A 17 6.23 37.75 21.36
N PHE A 18 6.79 38.16 20.23
CA PHE A 18 6.46 39.36 19.50
C PHE A 18 5.99 39.01 18.10
N TYR A 19 5.06 39.79 17.54
CA TYR A 19 4.57 39.60 16.18
C TYR A 19 4.46 40.91 15.42
N THR A 20 4.60 40.83 14.10
CA THR A 20 4.21 41.89 13.17
C THR A 20 3.83 41.30 11.81
N THR A 21 3.37 42.13 10.89
CA THR A 21 3.15 41.76 9.48
C THR A 21 3.94 42.69 8.56
N ASP A 22 4.59 42.07 7.57
CA ASP A 22 5.37 42.79 6.58
C ASP A 22 4.53 43.16 5.35
N PRO A 23 4.07 44.42 5.21
CA PRO A 23 3.24 44.85 4.10
C PRO A 23 3.98 44.83 2.76
N LEU A 24 5.30 44.85 2.77
CA LEU A 24 6.11 44.79 1.55
C LEU A 24 6.26 43.35 1.04
N LEU A 25 5.98 42.36 1.88
CA LEU A 25 5.97 40.94 1.55
C LEU A 25 4.56 40.34 1.68
N SER A 26 3.55 40.99 1.07
CA SER A 26 2.15 40.52 1.08
C SER A 26 1.51 40.35 2.47
N ASN A 27 1.84 41.24 3.42
CA ASN A 27 1.43 41.12 4.82
C ASN A 27 1.85 39.80 5.47
N SER A 28 3.02 39.26 5.07
CA SER A 28 3.56 38.02 5.64
C SER A 28 3.75 38.16 7.16
N PRO A 29 3.32 37.16 7.95
CA PRO A 29 3.50 37.19 9.39
C PRO A 29 4.97 36.99 9.76
N VAL A 30 5.45 37.76 10.74
CA VAL A 30 6.77 37.61 11.35
C VAL A 30 6.59 37.44 12.84
N LEU A 31 7.02 36.30 13.37
CA LEU A 31 6.96 35.97 14.79
C LEU A 31 8.38 35.85 15.35
N VAL A 32 8.64 36.50 16.47
CA VAL A 32 9.96 36.48 17.11
C VAL A 32 9.82 36.19 18.60
N PHE A 33 10.44 35.11 19.06
CA PHE A 33 10.66 34.88 20.48
C PHE A 33 11.95 35.56 20.90
N HIS A 34 11.89 36.36 21.96
CA HIS A 34 13.02 37.09 22.51
C HIS A 34 13.08 36.92 24.03
N GLY A 35 14.29 36.69 24.56
CA GLY A 35 14.52 36.64 26.01
C GLY A 35 16.00 36.51 26.36
N PRO A 36 16.33 36.45 27.65
CA PRO A 36 17.71 36.28 28.12
C PRO A 36 18.24 34.89 27.74
N ALA A 37 19.52 34.79 27.35
CA ALA A 37 20.15 33.49 27.10
C ALA A 37 20.43 32.76 28.43
N SER A 38 20.04 31.49 28.55
CA SER A 38 20.32 30.71 29.76
C SER A 38 21.80 30.31 29.84
N THR A 39 22.52 30.89 30.78
CA THR A 39 23.84 30.40 31.21
C THR A 39 23.83 30.17 32.72
N GLY A 40 24.16 28.94 33.15
CA GLY A 40 24.26 28.54 34.57
C GLY A 40 25.35 29.27 35.38
N ALA A 41 25.99 30.29 34.80
CA ALA A 41 26.92 31.18 35.47
C ALA A 41 26.98 32.50 34.67
N SER A 42 26.12 33.47 34.98
CA SER A 42 26.36 34.86 34.53
C SER A 42 25.65 35.88 35.40
N THR A 43 26.47 36.81 35.89
CA THR A 43 26.13 38.09 36.48
C THR A 43 25.26 38.95 35.53
N ALA A 44 24.45 39.83 36.11
CA ALA A 44 23.38 40.62 35.51
C ALA A 44 23.79 41.70 34.46
N SER A 45 24.90 41.53 33.72
CA SER A 45 25.40 42.55 32.77
C SER A 45 25.73 42.04 31.36
N SER A 46 25.28 40.86 30.94
CA SER A 46 25.60 40.36 29.60
C SER A 46 24.52 40.72 28.58
N SER A 47 24.90 41.39 27.48
CA SER A 47 24.09 41.66 26.28
C SER A 47 23.75 40.39 25.46
N ARG A 48 23.67 39.25 26.14
CA ARG A 48 23.42 37.94 25.54
C ARG A 48 21.94 37.62 25.62
N ILE A 49 21.34 37.57 24.45
CA ILE A 49 19.93 37.24 24.27
C ILE A 49 19.81 35.91 23.54
N GLN A 50 18.61 35.36 23.53
CA GLN A 50 18.19 34.34 22.60
C GLN A 50 17.06 34.90 21.72
N VAL A 51 17.12 34.60 20.43
CA VAL A 51 16.15 35.05 19.44
C VAL A 51 15.77 33.88 18.55
N HIS A 52 14.47 33.64 18.36
CA HIS A 52 13.95 32.60 17.47
C HIS A 52 12.95 33.24 16.51
N VAL A 53 13.23 33.19 15.20
CA VAL A 53 12.48 33.91 14.17
C VAL A 53 11.71 32.92 13.31
N PHE A 54 10.40 33.10 13.23
CA PHE A 54 9.49 32.30 12.39
C PHE A 54 8.88 33.22 11.32
N THR A 55 9.12 32.90 10.05
CA THR A 55 8.48 33.56 8.90
C THR A 55 8.07 32.53 7.85
N PRO A 56 7.27 32.92 6.84
CA PRO A 56 6.98 32.06 5.69
C PRO A 56 8.22 31.57 4.92
N ALA A 57 9.35 32.28 4.99
CA ALA A 57 10.60 31.87 4.36
C ALA A 57 11.43 30.86 5.17
N GLY A 58 10.96 30.49 6.37
CA GLY A 58 11.59 29.47 7.20
C GLY A 58 11.81 29.92 8.64
N LEU A 59 12.40 29.02 9.41
CA LEU A 59 12.66 29.16 10.83
C LEU A 59 14.16 29.20 11.10
N GLN A 60 14.60 30.12 11.95
CA GLN A 60 15.99 30.17 12.43
C GLN A 60 16.03 30.43 13.93
N SER A 61 16.93 29.74 14.61
CA SER A 61 17.10 29.80 16.07
C SER A 61 18.48 30.30 16.44
N TYR A 62 18.52 31.30 17.32
CA TYR A 62 19.73 31.84 17.90
C TYR A 62 19.67 31.69 19.43
N PRO A 63 19.99 30.51 19.98
CA PRO A 63 19.90 30.24 21.42
C PRO A 63 20.93 31.05 22.23
N ARG A 64 21.96 31.59 21.57
CA ARG A 64 22.92 32.50 22.18
C ARG A 64 23.38 33.54 21.15
N LEU A 65 22.92 34.76 21.30
CA LEU A 65 23.24 35.90 20.44
C LEU A 65 23.78 37.04 21.31
N THR A 66 24.97 37.54 20.99
CA THR A 66 25.57 38.67 21.72
C THR A 66 25.38 39.94 20.89
N ILE A 67 24.65 40.91 21.43
CA ILE A 67 24.52 42.22 20.79
C ILE A 67 25.81 42.99 21.02
N SER A 68 26.47 43.41 19.94
CA SER A 68 27.70 44.21 19.98
C SER A 68 27.62 45.35 18.98
N PRO A 69 27.88 46.60 19.39
CA PRO A 69 27.95 47.76 18.49
C PRO A 69 29.01 47.64 17.39
N SER A 70 30.06 46.83 17.63
CA SER A 70 31.11 46.57 16.63
C SER A 70 30.69 45.58 15.54
N SER A 71 29.54 44.92 15.68
CA SER A 71 29.02 43.97 14.69
C SER A 71 28.39 44.72 13.52
N PRO A 72 28.59 44.28 12.26
CA PRO A 72 27.88 44.85 11.11
C PRO A 72 26.35 44.71 11.23
N LEU A 73 25.88 43.75 12.04
CA LEU A 73 24.46 43.56 12.31
C LEU A 73 23.85 44.71 13.13
N TYR A 74 24.67 45.53 13.78
CA TYR A 74 24.22 46.68 14.57
C TYR A 74 23.67 47.83 13.69
N ALA A 75 23.95 47.83 12.39
CA ALA A 75 23.39 48.81 11.45
C ALA A 75 21.84 48.86 11.47
N ALA A 76 21.18 47.72 11.70
CA ALA A 76 19.73 47.67 11.87
C ALA A 76 19.25 48.36 13.15
N VAL A 77 20.07 48.34 14.21
CA VAL A 77 19.80 49.05 15.46
C VAL A 77 19.99 50.56 15.28
N GLU A 78 21.04 50.97 14.57
CA GLU A 78 21.30 52.39 14.25
C GLU A 78 20.19 53.01 13.40
N SER A 79 19.50 52.18 12.61
CA SER A 79 18.35 52.56 11.77
C SER A 79 17.02 52.68 12.54
N LEU A 80 16.96 52.29 13.83
CA LEU A 80 15.75 52.45 14.66
C LEU A 80 15.51 53.93 15.01
N PRO A 81 14.25 54.33 15.33
CA PRO A 81 13.97 55.62 15.96
C PRO A 81 14.80 55.83 17.23
N ARG A 82 15.27 57.06 17.49
CA ARG A 82 16.17 57.37 18.62
C ARG A 82 15.62 56.93 19.99
N GLU A 83 14.30 56.97 20.16
CA GLU A 83 13.63 56.54 21.39
C GLU A 83 13.72 55.01 21.60
N GLU A 84 13.67 54.24 20.51
CA GLU A 84 13.71 52.77 20.52
C GLU A 84 15.13 52.21 20.53
N GLN A 85 16.14 53.00 20.10
CA GLN A 85 17.56 52.62 20.20
C GLN A 85 18.00 52.40 21.66
N GLY A 86 17.33 53.03 22.63
CA GLY A 86 17.58 52.83 24.06
C GLY A 86 16.93 51.57 24.64
N ASP A 87 15.92 51.00 23.98
CA ASP A 87 15.19 49.84 24.46
C ASP A 87 15.93 48.53 24.13
N GLU A 88 16.24 47.75 25.16
CA GLU A 88 16.93 46.47 25.00
C GLU A 88 16.17 45.48 24.13
N ILE A 89 14.83 45.50 24.20
CA ILE A 89 13.97 44.60 23.43
C ILE A 89 14.02 44.99 21.95
N CYS A 90 13.76 46.26 21.63
CA CYS A 90 13.81 46.76 20.25
C CYS A 90 15.19 46.52 19.62
N ARG A 91 16.29 46.77 20.35
CA ARG A 91 17.65 46.44 19.91
C ARG A 91 17.82 44.95 19.62
N GLY A 92 17.35 44.08 20.52
CA GLY A 92 17.45 42.63 20.37
C GLY A 92 16.66 42.10 19.17
N LEU A 93 15.44 42.60 18.97
CA LEU A 93 14.58 42.26 17.83
C LEU A 93 15.20 42.70 16.51
N ALA A 94 15.64 43.95 16.39
CA ALA A 94 16.26 44.47 15.17
C ALA A 94 17.56 43.72 14.82
N PHE A 95 18.43 43.50 15.80
CA PHE A 95 19.69 42.78 15.59
C PHE A 95 19.46 41.32 15.16
N GLY A 96 18.52 40.63 15.82
CA GLY A 96 18.18 39.23 15.53
C GLY A 96 17.48 39.03 14.19
N LEU A 97 16.53 39.91 13.84
CA LEU A 97 15.87 39.89 12.53
C LEU A 97 16.85 40.18 11.40
N PHE A 98 17.76 41.13 11.58
CA PHE A 98 18.73 41.45 10.53
C PHE A 98 19.70 40.30 10.30
N LYS A 99 20.10 39.61 11.37
CA LYS A 99 20.85 38.36 11.26
C LYS A 99 20.08 37.31 10.46
N TYR A 100 18.81 37.07 10.79
CA TYR A 100 17.95 36.13 10.08
C TYR A 100 17.88 36.44 8.57
N PHE A 101 17.54 37.68 8.21
CA PHE A 101 17.45 38.05 6.81
C PHE A 101 18.81 38.02 6.11
N SER A 102 19.93 38.28 6.79
CA SER A 102 21.26 38.16 6.20
C SER A 102 21.62 36.71 5.86
N GLU A 103 21.20 35.74 6.67
CA GLU A 103 21.48 34.32 6.53
C GLU A 103 20.51 33.58 5.58
N LEU A 104 19.36 34.19 5.24
CA LEU A 104 18.42 33.59 4.30
C LEU A 104 19.06 33.37 2.91
N PRO A 105 18.92 32.16 2.32
CA PRO A 105 19.44 31.87 0.99
C PRO A 105 18.85 32.79 -0.09
N GLY A 106 19.68 33.16 -1.08
CA GLY A 106 19.25 33.98 -2.23
C GLY A 106 17.99 33.45 -2.93
N PRO A 107 17.92 32.16 -3.28
CA PRO A 107 16.74 31.58 -3.93
C PRO A 107 15.45 31.71 -3.10
N VAL A 108 15.56 31.62 -1.77
CA VAL A 108 14.42 31.77 -0.85
C VAL A 108 13.93 33.22 -0.83
N LYS A 109 14.85 34.19 -0.76
CA LYS A 109 14.52 35.62 -0.88
C LYS A 109 13.83 35.91 -2.20
N GLU A 110 14.36 35.40 -3.31
CA GLU A 110 13.77 35.57 -4.64
C GLU A 110 12.37 34.93 -4.73
N ALA A 111 12.18 33.73 -4.18
CA ALA A 111 10.88 33.06 -4.16
C ALA A 111 9.84 33.86 -3.34
N TRP A 112 10.23 34.37 -2.17
CA TRP A 112 9.37 35.19 -1.33
C TRP A 112 8.99 36.52 -2.00
N LEU A 113 9.93 37.13 -2.73
CA LEU A 113 9.67 38.31 -3.56
C LEU A 113 8.73 38.01 -4.73
N LYS A 114 8.90 36.88 -5.42
CA LYS A 114 8.01 36.47 -6.52
C LYS A 114 6.58 36.27 -6.04
N GLN A 115 6.39 35.58 -4.92
CA GLN A 115 5.07 35.38 -4.31
C GLN A 115 4.41 36.72 -3.92
N SER A 116 5.19 37.71 -3.48
CA SER A 116 4.64 39.01 -3.09
C SER A 116 4.32 39.93 -4.29
N SER A 117 5.10 39.85 -5.37
CA SER A 117 4.90 40.65 -6.59
C SER A 117 3.61 40.36 -7.37
N SER A 118 2.95 39.21 -7.11
CA SER A 118 1.65 38.87 -7.71
C SER A 118 0.51 39.78 -7.24
N THR A 119 0.71 40.56 -6.17
CA THR A 119 -0.31 41.43 -5.58
C THR A 119 0.03 42.90 -5.85
N LYS A 120 -0.87 43.60 -6.54
CA LYS A 120 -0.76 44.97 -7.09
C LYS A 120 0.03 45.99 -6.23
N LYS A 121 1.34 46.13 -6.52
CA LYS A 121 2.21 47.33 -6.57
C LYS A 121 3.64 46.88 -6.27
N ALA A 122 4.48 46.81 -7.31
CA ALA A 122 5.88 46.45 -7.16
C ALA A 122 6.63 47.57 -6.41
N THR A 123 6.94 47.35 -5.13
CA THR A 123 7.95 48.12 -4.40
C THR A 123 9.33 47.76 -4.98
N PRO A 124 10.27 48.70 -5.15
CA PRO A 124 11.61 48.37 -5.64
C PRO A 124 12.29 47.38 -4.69
N ALA A 125 12.75 46.25 -5.22
CA ALA A 125 13.43 45.18 -4.48
C ALA A 125 14.69 45.66 -3.73
N SER A 126 15.23 46.83 -4.09
CA SER A 126 16.44 47.43 -3.51
C SER A 126 16.29 47.88 -2.05
N SER A 127 15.08 47.97 -1.49
CA SER A 127 14.88 48.32 -0.08
C SER A 127 14.59 47.12 0.83
N LEU A 128 14.33 45.93 0.28
CA LEU A 128 13.93 44.75 1.06
C LEU A 128 15.13 44.02 1.65
N PHE A 129 14.93 43.43 2.84
CA PHE A 129 15.97 42.73 3.62
C PHE A 129 17.17 43.60 4.05
N THR A 130 17.04 44.93 3.94
CA THR A 130 18.05 45.89 4.40
C THR A 130 17.93 46.19 5.90
N ASP A 131 18.95 46.82 6.46
CA ASP A 131 18.96 47.35 7.82
C ASP A 131 17.76 48.28 8.10
N THR A 132 17.45 49.18 7.17
CA THR A 132 16.28 50.08 7.29
C THR A 132 14.95 49.34 7.29
N HIS A 133 14.81 48.32 6.43
CA HIS A 133 13.61 47.48 6.39
C HIS A 133 13.40 46.75 7.71
N VAL A 134 14.47 46.16 8.25
CA VAL A 134 14.42 45.43 9.52
C VAL A 134 14.11 46.35 10.70
N ALA A 135 14.67 47.56 10.72
CA ALA A 135 14.38 48.54 11.75
C ALA A 135 12.87 48.88 11.79
N VAL A 136 12.25 49.09 10.63
CA VAL A 136 10.81 49.35 10.51
C VAL A 136 9.97 48.13 10.95
N LEU A 137 10.43 46.90 10.69
CA LEU A 137 9.73 45.71 11.17
C LEU A 137 9.82 45.58 12.69
N ALA A 138 11.01 45.77 13.26
CA ALA A 138 11.24 45.69 14.70
C ALA A 138 10.43 46.74 15.48
N SER A 139 10.37 47.99 14.99
CA SER A 139 9.58 49.06 15.62
C SER A 139 8.07 48.79 15.60
N ARG A 140 7.60 48.01 14.63
CA ARG A 140 6.19 47.60 14.48
C ARG A 140 5.84 46.31 15.22
N MET A 141 6.78 45.70 15.92
CA MET A 141 6.51 44.46 16.66
C MET A 141 5.70 44.74 17.92
N VAL A 142 4.66 43.93 18.12
CA VAL A 142 3.80 43.99 19.29
C VAL A 142 3.95 42.70 20.09
N LYS A 143 4.06 42.83 21.41
CA LYS A 143 4.10 41.68 22.32
C LYS A 143 2.76 40.94 22.29
N VAL A 144 2.79 39.62 22.12
CA VAL A 144 1.60 38.77 22.15
C VAL A 144 1.15 38.56 23.59
N VAL A 145 -0.16 38.74 23.85
CA VAL A 145 -0.76 38.57 25.19
C VAL A 145 -0.84 37.08 25.57
N ASP A 146 -1.34 36.24 24.66
CA ASP A 146 -1.51 34.79 24.87
C ASP A 146 -0.34 33.99 24.25
N ALA A 147 0.88 34.26 24.75
CA ALA A 147 2.09 33.64 24.21
C ALA A 147 2.11 32.11 24.39
N GLU A 148 1.57 31.59 25.49
CA GLU A 148 1.54 30.14 25.77
C GLU A 148 0.69 29.37 24.76
N GLU A 149 -0.55 29.82 24.52
CA GLU A 149 -1.44 29.18 23.54
C GLU A 149 -0.86 29.25 22.12
N THR A 150 -0.27 30.40 21.75
CA THR A 150 0.36 30.57 20.44
C THR A 150 1.57 29.65 20.28
N THR A 151 2.37 29.47 21.34
CA THR A 151 3.52 28.56 21.36
C THR A 151 3.07 27.12 21.16
N GLN A 152 2.05 26.67 21.91
CA GLN A 152 1.49 25.32 21.75
C GLN A 152 0.94 25.10 20.33
N ARG A 153 0.32 26.10 19.71
CA ARG A 153 -0.14 26.02 18.31
C ARG A 153 1.03 25.93 17.33
N LEU A 154 2.11 26.69 17.54
CA LEU A 154 3.32 26.63 16.69
C LEU A 154 4.04 25.29 16.81
N GLU A 155 4.24 24.78 18.03
CA GLU A 155 4.83 23.46 18.28
C GLU A 155 4.03 22.35 17.59
N ARG A 156 2.69 22.47 17.56
CA ARG A 156 1.80 21.56 16.85
C ARG A 156 1.71 21.79 15.34
N CYS A 157 2.14 22.93 14.80
CA CYS A 157 2.26 23.15 13.35
C CYS A 157 3.58 22.62 12.81
N LEU A 158 4.62 22.75 13.63
CA LEU A 158 5.99 22.31 13.36
C LEU A 158 6.29 20.99 14.08
N GLY A 159 5.25 20.20 14.32
CA GLY A 159 5.35 18.96 15.05
C GLY A 159 6.31 18.00 14.37
N LYS A 160 6.85 17.08 15.15
CA LYS A 160 7.78 16.06 14.67
C LYS A 160 7.17 15.30 13.49
N GLN A 161 7.83 15.37 12.34
CA GLN A 161 7.49 14.55 11.18
C GLN A 161 8.39 13.32 11.15
N THR A 162 7.81 12.22 10.72
CA THR A 162 8.44 10.92 10.86
C THR A 162 8.13 10.02 9.68
N LEU A 163 9.02 9.06 9.43
CA LEU A 163 8.87 8.06 8.38
C LEU A 163 9.14 6.67 8.95
N SER A 164 8.19 5.75 8.77
CA SER A 164 8.36 4.35 9.18
C SER A 164 8.76 3.42 8.04
N TRP A 165 8.47 3.76 6.79
CA TRP A 165 8.71 2.89 5.64
C TRP A 165 9.31 3.65 4.46
N LEU A 166 10.32 3.06 3.83
CA LEU A 166 11.00 3.59 2.65
C LEU A 166 10.98 2.57 1.50
N ASP A 167 10.84 3.08 0.29
CA ASP A 167 10.95 2.37 -0.99
C ASP A 167 12.40 2.42 -1.48
N VAL A 168 13.00 1.26 -1.74
CA VAL A 168 14.41 1.15 -2.12
C VAL A 168 14.57 0.24 -3.33
N ASP A 169 15.34 0.69 -4.33
CA ASP A 169 15.81 -0.18 -5.41
C ASP A 169 17.21 -0.70 -5.10
N VAL A 170 17.41 -2.02 -5.18
CA VAL A 170 18.70 -2.69 -5.05
C VAL A 170 19.04 -3.35 -6.38
N VAL A 171 19.96 -2.73 -7.11
CA VAL A 171 20.33 -3.13 -8.48
C VAL A 171 21.59 -3.96 -8.44
N LEU A 172 21.47 -5.22 -8.86
CA LEU A 172 22.59 -6.14 -9.01
C LEU A 172 23.14 -6.11 -10.44
N PRO A 173 24.42 -6.47 -10.64
CA PRO A 173 24.99 -6.66 -11.97
C PRO A 173 24.22 -7.72 -12.78
N PRO A 174 24.16 -7.59 -14.11
CA PRO A 174 23.47 -8.58 -14.95
C PRO A 174 24.08 -9.99 -14.79
N GLY A 175 23.22 -11.02 -14.66
CA GLY A 175 23.63 -12.42 -14.46
C GLY A 175 24.03 -12.79 -13.03
N SER A 176 23.71 -11.94 -12.04
CA SER A 176 23.97 -12.18 -10.62
C SER A 176 22.90 -13.02 -9.91
N ILE A 177 21.68 -13.08 -10.46
CA ILE A 177 20.53 -13.80 -9.94
C ILE A 177 20.33 -15.06 -10.79
N GLN A 178 20.54 -16.22 -10.18
CA GLN A 178 20.30 -17.52 -10.82
C GLN A 178 18.82 -17.91 -10.69
N GLU A 179 18.25 -18.48 -11.75
CA GLU A 179 16.91 -19.07 -11.68
C GLU A 179 16.99 -20.42 -10.96
N PRO A 180 16.10 -20.70 -9.99
CA PRO A 180 16.07 -21.99 -9.33
C PRO A 180 15.74 -23.10 -10.34
N ASP A 181 16.54 -24.17 -10.33
CA ASP A 181 16.38 -25.29 -11.26
C ASP A 181 15.03 -26.00 -11.00
N LYS A 182 14.14 -26.03 -12.00
CA LYS A 182 12.76 -26.54 -11.87
C LYS A 182 12.66 -28.04 -11.53
N ARG A 183 13.80 -28.73 -11.37
CA ARG A 183 13.91 -30.18 -11.13
C ARG A 183 14.38 -30.57 -9.72
N SER A 184 14.80 -29.63 -8.88
CA SER A 184 15.18 -29.95 -7.49
C SER A 184 13.94 -29.92 -6.57
N PRO A 185 13.77 -30.89 -5.65
CA PRO A 185 12.76 -30.79 -4.61
C PRO A 185 13.03 -29.53 -3.77
N GLU A 186 12.08 -28.60 -3.72
CA GLU A 186 12.22 -27.36 -2.94
C GLU A 186 12.51 -27.70 -1.47
N PRO A 187 13.62 -27.22 -0.89
CA PRO A 187 14.03 -27.59 0.46
C PRO A 187 13.20 -26.87 1.52
N VAL A 188 13.10 -27.52 2.67
CA VAL A 188 12.36 -27.11 3.88
C VAL A 188 12.98 -25.81 4.43
N GLN A 189 12.17 -24.87 4.93
CA GLN A 189 12.68 -23.68 5.62
C GLN A 189 13.29 -24.07 6.98
N ASP A 190 14.60 -24.33 6.97
CA ASP A 190 15.46 -24.22 8.15
C ASP A 190 16.33 -22.96 8.00
N ASP A 191 16.70 -22.30 9.12
CA ASP A 191 17.51 -21.08 9.10
C ASP A 191 18.90 -21.31 8.44
N THR A 192 19.35 -22.57 8.39
CA THR A 192 20.57 -22.99 7.69
C THR A 192 20.37 -23.17 6.17
N LEU A 193 19.16 -23.52 5.73
CA LEU A 193 18.83 -23.75 4.31
C LEU A 193 18.49 -22.45 3.57
N GLU A 194 18.01 -21.40 4.26
CA GLU A 194 17.88 -20.07 3.65
C GLU A 194 19.23 -19.43 3.31
N GLU A 195 20.30 -19.77 4.04
CA GLU A 195 21.67 -19.38 3.71
C GLU A 195 22.18 -20.09 2.46
N GLU A 196 21.94 -21.40 2.34
CA GLU A 196 22.31 -22.18 1.16
C GLU A 196 21.48 -21.78 -0.08
N ASP A 197 20.18 -21.52 0.08
CA ASP A 197 19.28 -21.10 -1.01
C ASP A 197 19.60 -19.68 -1.49
N SER A 198 19.80 -18.72 -0.57
CA SER A 198 20.23 -17.37 -0.92
C SER A 198 21.63 -17.37 -1.56
N ALA A 199 22.55 -18.21 -1.07
CA ALA A 199 23.87 -18.37 -1.67
C ALA A 199 23.79 -19.01 -3.07
N SER A 200 22.91 -19.97 -3.29
CA SER A 200 22.69 -20.57 -4.61
C SER A 200 22.11 -19.58 -5.62
N ARG A 201 21.19 -18.72 -5.16
CA ARG A 201 20.48 -17.76 -6.01
C ARG A 201 21.27 -16.50 -6.30
N PHE A 202 21.93 -15.92 -5.30
CA PHE A 202 22.62 -14.63 -5.41
C PHE A 202 24.14 -14.73 -5.40
N GLY A 203 24.69 -15.94 -5.23
CA GLY A 203 26.13 -16.20 -5.22
C GLY A 203 26.89 -15.28 -4.26
N PRO A 204 27.89 -14.52 -4.74
CA PRO A 204 28.69 -13.64 -3.89
C PRO A 204 27.89 -12.46 -3.29
N TYR A 205 26.70 -12.17 -3.81
CA TYR A 205 25.85 -11.06 -3.34
C TYR A 205 24.86 -11.46 -2.26
N ALA A 206 24.72 -12.75 -1.95
CA ALA A 206 23.79 -13.25 -0.94
C ALA A 206 23.91 -12.55 0.43
N PRO A 207 25.13 -12.29 0.96
CA PRO A 207 25.27 -11.58 2.23
C PRO A 207 24.70 -10.16 2.20
N VAL A 208 24.87 -9.45 1.08
CA VAL A 208 24.34 -8.09 0.87
C VAL A 208 22.81 -8.13 0.78
N VAL A 209 22.26 -9.03 -0.04
CA VAL A 209 20.81 -9.17 -0.22
C VAL A 209 20.11 -9.51 1.11
N LYS A 210 20.74 -10.32 1.96
CA LYS A 210 20.22 -10.69 3.30
C LYS A 210 20.05 -9.48 4.22
N LEU A 211 20.85 -8.42 4.06
CA LEU A 211 20.73 -7.20 4.88
C LEU A 211 19.39 -6.46 4.66
N PHE A 212 18.73 -6.69 3.52
CA PHE A 212 17.43 -6.08 3.20
C PHE A 212 16.23 -6.84 3.76
N GLY A 213 16.46 -7.84 4.62
CA GLY A 213 15.43 -8.54 5.38
C GLY A 213 14.93 -9.82 4.72
N GLU A 214 13.68 -10.18 5.02
CA GLU A 214 13.06 -11.43 4.58
C GLU A 214 12.40 -11.28 3.21
N SER A 215 12.42 -12.36 2.43
CA SER A 215 11.68 -12.42 1.16
C SER A 215 10.20 -12.19 1.44
N THR A 216 9.64 -11.18 0.78
CA THR A 216 8.27 -10.73 1.02
C THR A 216 7.45 -10.97 -0.23
N PHE A 217 6.18 -11.30 -0.08
CA PHE A 217 5.28 -11.41 -1.22
C PHE A 217 4.63 -10.05 -1.53
N LEU A 218 4.70 -9.62 -2.79
CA LEU A 218 3.89 -8.53 -3.31
C LEU A 218 2.72 -9.12 -4.11
N PRO A 219 1.45 -8.78 -3.79
CA PRO A 219 0.30 -9.29 -4.51
C PRO A 219 0.38 -9.03 -6.02
N THR A 220 -0.01 -10.01 -6.81
CA THR A 220 -0.15 -9.88 -8.27
C THR A 220 -1.51 -9.31 -8.63
N SER A 221 -1.62 -8.71 -9.82
CA SER A 221 -2.88 -8.18 -10.36
C SER A 221 -3.92 -9.27 -10.63
N LYS A 222 -3.48 -10.52 -10.76
CA LYS A 222 -4.34 -11.72 -10.89
C LYS A 222 -5.09 -12.08 -9.61
N LEU A 223 -4.63 -11.61 -8.44
CA LEU A 223 -5.27 -11.89 -7.16
C LEU A 223 -6.48 -10.96 -6.94
N ARG A 224 -7.70 -11.49 -7.14
CA ARG A 224 -8.99 -10.78 -6.95
C ARG A 224 -9.21 -10.24 -5.53
N ARG A 225 -8.49 -10.75 -4.54
CA ARG A 225 -8.43 -10.18 -3.20
C ARG A 225 -6.97 -10.03 -2.82
N ALA A 226 -6.61 -8.89 -2.20
CA ALA A 226 -5.44 -8.89 -1.33
C ALA A 226 -5.57 -10.13 -0.43
N PRO A 227 -4.54 -10.98 -0.28
CA PRO A 227 -4.60 -12.10 0.63
C PRO A 227 -5.14 -11.52 1.92
N SER A 228 -6.31 -11.97 2.38
CA SER A 228 -6.81 -11.54 3.69
C SER A 228 -5.65 -11.76 4.62
N LYS A 229 -5.06 -10.66 5.13
CA LYS A 229 -3.86 -10.70 5.99
C LYS A 229 -3.99 -11.93 6.82
N SER A 230 -3.03 -12.85 6.70
CA SER A 230 -3.04 -14.12 7.39
C SER A 230 -3.53 -13.88 8.82
N THR A 231 -4.79 -14.22 9.09
CA THR A 231 -5.34 -14.21 10.42
C THR A 231 -4.53 -15.25 11.18
N GLY A 232 -3.49 -14.78 11.85
CA GLY A 232 -2.52 -15.56 12.61
C GLY A 232 -1.99 -16.78 11.87
N ILE A 233 -0.90 -16.63 11.11
CA ILE A 233 0.09 -17.71 11.11
C ILE A 233 0.44 -17.89 12.60
N SER A 234 0.10 -19.05 13.15
CA SER A 234 0.42 -19.36 14.54
C SER A 234 1.93 -19.22 14.71
N ARG A 235 2.38 -18.22 15.48
CA ARG A 235 3.80 -17.96 15.76
C ARG A 235 4.44 -19.02 16.66
N ASN A 236 3.77 -20.15 16.86
CA ASN A 236 4.24 -21.21 17.72
C ASN A 236 5.23 -22.07 16.94
N ALA A 237 6.49 -22.08 17.39
CA ALA A 237 7.54 -22.94 16.85
C ALA A 237 7.31 -24.44 17.17
N SER A 238 6.41 -24.74 18.13
CA SER A 238 6.10 -26.11 18.56
C SER A 238 4.86 -26.68 17.85
N PHE A 239 4.95 -27.93 17.40
CA PHE A 239 3.87 -28.65 16.75
C PHE A 239 3.17 -29.59 17.74
N LEU A 240 2.17 -29.06 18.46
CA LEU A 240 1.51 -29.77 19.57
C LEU A 240 0.64 -30.93 19.07
N LYS A 241 0.45 -31.96 19.91
CA LYS A 241 -0.43 -33.11 19.61
C LYS A 241 -1.83 -32.68 19.16
N ARG A 242 -2.47 -31.75 19.88
CA ARG A 242 -3.80 -31.21 19.55
C ARG A 242 -3.85 -30.52 18.19
N GLN A 243 -2.75 -29.87 17.78
CA GLN A 243 -2.64 -29.24 16.46
C GLN A 243 -2.51 -30.30 15.36
N LYS A 244 -1.72 -31.37 15.59
CA LYS A 244 -1.61 -32.51 14.65
C LYS A 244 -2.95 -33.23 14.46
N GLU A 245 -3.68 -33.48 15.54
CA GLU A 245 -5.03 -34.07 15.50
C GLU A 245 -6.02 -33.18 14.71
N THR A 246 -5.98 -31.87 14.98
CA THR A 246 -6.83 -30.90 14.27
C THR A 246 -6.46 -30.82 12.79
N LEU A 247 -5.16 -30.74 12.47
CA LEU A 247 -4.66 -30.72 11.10
C LEU A 247 -5.15 -31.93 10.29
N ARG A 248 -4.99 -33.14 10.84
CA ARG A 248 -5.43 -34.36 10.17
C ARG A 248 -6.95 -34.38 9.97
N ARG A 249 -7.72 -33.87 10.93
CA ARG A 249 -9.18 -33.72 10.80
C ARG A 249 -9.57 -32.77 9.66
N GLU A 250 -8.93 -31.61 9.53
CA GLU A 250 -9.20 -30.67 8.44
C GLU A 250 -8.86 -31.27 7.06
N MET A 251 -7.79 -32.09 6.98
CA MET A 251 -7.45 -32.82 5.76
C MET A 251 -8.52 -33.86 5.38
N CYS A 252 -9.01 -34.64 6.36
CA CYS A 252 -10.11 -35.57 6.14
C CYS A 252 -11.41 -34.85 5.75
N GLU A 253 -11.73 -33.71 6.38
CA GLU A 253 -12.91 -32.91 6.03
C GLU A 253 -12.89 -32.45 4.57
N LEU A 254 -11.71 -32.04 4.05
CA LEU A 254 -11.58 -31.68 2.64
C LEU A 254 -11.96 -32.86 1.74
N VAL A 255 -11.46 -34.06 2.03
CA VAL A 255 -11.73 -35.28 1.25
C VAL A 255 -13.17 -35.73 1.37
N ASP A 256 -13.75 -35.73 2.56
CA ASP A 256 -15.16 -36.10 2.80
C ASP A 256 -16.11 -35.17 2.04
N THR A 257 -15.83 -33.86 2.08
CA THR A 257 -16.62 -32.87 1.37
C THR A 257 -16.39 -32.94 -0.15
N GLU A 258 -15.21 -33.39 -0.60
CA GLU A 258 -14.95 -33.67 -2.02
C GLU A 258 -15.76 -34.89 -2.49
N ALA A 259 -15.82 -35.96 -1.71
CA ALA A 259 -16.63 -37.13 -2.02
C ALA A 259 -18.13 -36.77 -2.11
N SER A 260 -18.63 -35.97 -1.16
CA SER A 260 -20.00 -35.46 -1.21
C SER A 260 -20.23 -34.56 -2.44
N TYR A 261 -19.26 -33.73 -2.81
CA TYR A 261 -19.34 -32.87 -3.99
C TYR A 261 -19.38 -33.68 -5.29
N VAL A 262 -18.45 -34.62 -5.47
CA VAL A 262 -18.39 -35.50 -6.65
C VAL A 262 -19.70 -36.27 -6.81
N ASN A 263 -20.26 -36.84 -5.72
CA ASN A 263 -21.54 -37.53 -5.77
C ASN A 263 -22.70 -36.60 -6.21
N LYS A 264 -22.73 -35.35 -5.75
CA LYS A 264 -23.75 -34.38 -6.18
C LYS A 264 -23.62 -34.01 -7.66
N ILE A 265 -22.40 -33.90 -8.18
CA ILE A 265 -22.16 -33.61 -9.59
C ILE A 265 -22.45 -34.85 -10.46
N ASP A 266 -22.13 -36.05 -9.97
CA ASP A 266 -22.48 -37.31 -10.60
C ASP A 266 -24.00 -37.44 -10.76
N ASP A 267 -24.75 -37.19 -9.68
CA ASP A 267 -26.22 -37.11 -9.72
C ASP A 267 -26.71 -36.06 -10.72
N LEU A 268 -26.07 -34.89 -10.78
CA LEU A 268 -26.46 -33.82 -11.70
C LEU A 268 -26.21 -34.21 -13.17
N VAL A 269 -25.13 -34.91 -13.46
CA VAL A 269 -24.74 -35.29 -14.83
C VAL A 269 -25.51 -36.54 -15.29
N HIS A 270 -25.45 -37.63 -14.53
CA HIS A 270 -25.98 -38.92 -14.95
C HIS A 270 -27.47 -39.09 -14.66
N ASN A 271 -27.98 -38.56 -13.54
CA ASN A 271 -29.39 -38.74 -13.18
C ASN A 271 -30.27 -37.59 -13.69
N ILE A 272 -29.76 -36.36 -13.73
CA ILE A 272 -30.54 -35.18 -14.13
C ILE A 272 -30.26 -34.82 -15.60
N ALA A 273 -29.01 -34.49 -15.96
CA ALA A 273 -28.70 -34.02 -17.30
C ALA A 273 -28.89 -35.10 -18.39
N GLU A 274 -28.56 -36.36 -18.10
CA GLU A 274 -28.77 -37.45 -19.05
C GLU A 274 -30.26 -37.72 -19.33
N ASP A 275 -31.11 -37.71 -18.29
CA ASP A 275 -32.56 -37.77 -18.41
C ASP A 275 -33.12 -36.67 -19.33
N PHE A 276 -32.58 -35.45 -19.21
CA PHE A 276 -32.95 -34.34 -20.09
C PHE A 276 -32.43 -34.51 -21.52
N ARG A 277 -31.19 -34.97 -21.69
CA ARG A 277 -30.57 -35.24 -23.01
C ARG A 277 -31.30 -36.37 -23.75
N GLN A 278 -31.71 -37.43 -23.06
CA GLN A 278 -32.45 -38.55 -23.65
C GLN A 278 -33.88 -38.15 -24.03
N LYS A 279 -34.58 -37.38 -23.18
CA LYS A 279 -35.93 -36.85 -23.50
C LYS A 279 -35.91 -35.89 -24.69
N ALA A 280 -34.83 -35.13 -24.89
CA ALA A 280 -34.65 -34.27 -26.06
C ALA A 280 -34.39 -35.06 -27.36
N LYS A 281 -33.64 -36.17 -27.31
CA LYS A 281 -33.32 -37.01 -28.48
C LYS A 281 -34.50 -37.88 -28.96
N THR A 282 -35.46 -38.20 -28.09
CA THR A 282 -36.47 -39.26 -28.35
C THR A 282 -37.78 -38.76 -28.98
N LYS A 283 -37.99 -37.45 -29.28
CA LYS A 283 -39.32 -37.02 -29.75
C LYS A 283 -39.42 -35.81 -30.70
N ASP A 284 -40.46 -35.90 -31.52
CA ASP A 284 -40.87 -35.05 -32.66
C ASP A 284 -40.98 -33.55 -32.39
N VAL A 285 -40.62 -32.79 -33.44
CA VAL A 285 -40.49 -31.34 -33.64
C VAL A 285 -41.74 -30.49 -33.30
N PHE A 286 -42.83 -31.09 -32.80
CA PHE A 286 -44.16 -30.46 -32.69
C PHE A 286 -44.63 -30.09 -31.26
N ARG A 287 -43.80 -30.20 -30.23
CA ARG A 287 -44.15 -29.71 -28.87
C ARG A 287 -43.09 -28.75 -28.33
N SER A 288 -43.55 -27.61 -27.81
CA SER A 288 -42.76 -26.55 -27.16
C SER A 288 -41.86 -27.12 -26.05
N SER A 289 -40.66 -27.53 -26.44
CA SER A 289 -39.58 -27.99 -25.58
C SER A 289 -38.33 -27.18 -25.93
N PRO A 290 -37.43 -26.95 -24.96
CA PRO A 290 -36.16 -26.26 -25.21
C PRO A 290 -35.39 -26.91 -26.37
N SER A 291 -34.79 -26.11 -27.25
CA SER A 291 -33.91 -26.62 -28.31
C SER A 291 -32.69 -27.34 -27.71
N GLU A 292 -32.10 -28.27 -28.46
CA GLU A 292 -30.87 -28.97 -28.06
C GLU A 292 -29.76 -27.98 -27.67
N ASP A 293 -29.67 -26.85 -28.36
CA ASP A 293 -28.74 -25.75 -28.06
C ASP A 293 -29.02 -25.08 -26.70
N ALA A 294 -30.29 -24.94 -26.32
CA ALA A 294 -30.68 -24.32 -25.05
C ALA A 294 -30.43 -25.28 -23.85
N LEU A 295 -30.54 -26.60 -24.07
CA LEU A 295 -30.13 -27.62 -23.11
C LEU A 295 -28.61 -27.73 -23.00
N ALA A 296 -27.88 -27.65 -24.12
CA ALA A 296 -26.41 -27.59 -24.13
C ALA A 296 -25.89 -26.33 -23.43
N SER A 297 -26.69 -25.26 -23.43
CA SER A 297 -26.40 -24.04 -22.67
C SER A 297 -26.62 -24.20 -21.17
N LEU A 298 -27.61 -24.99 -20.73
CA LEU A 298 -27.89 -25.24 -19.30
C LEU A 298 -27.00 -26.32 -18.68
N PHE A 299 -26.61 -27.33 -19.47
CA PHE A 299 -25.71 -28.42 -19.08
C PHE A 299 -24.50 -28.49 -20.03
N PRO A 300 -23.57 -27.52 -19.94
CA PRO A 300 -22.43 -27.44 -20.84
C PRO A 300 -21.49 -28.64 -20.66
N LEU A 301 -20.74 -28.97 -21.72
CA LEU A 301 -19.73 -30.05 -21.71
C LEU A 301 -18.62 -29.83 -20.67
N SER A 302 -18.46 -28.60 -20.19
CA SER A 302 -17.57 -28.29 -19.07
C SER A 302 -18.01 -28.96 -17.77
N LEU A 303 -19.31 -29.23 -17.57
CA LEU A 303 -19.82 -29.94 -16.40
C LEU A 303 -19.38 -31.41 -16.40
N ASP A 304 -19.45 -32.09 -17.55
CA ASP A 304 -18.97 -33.47 -17.70
C ASP A 304 -17.45 -33.54 -17.44
N ARG A 305 -16.69 -32.52 -17.88
CA ARG A 305 -15.25 -32.39 -17.58
C ARG A 305 -14.96 -32.12 -16.11
N ILE A 306 -15.77 -31.29 -15.44
CA ILE A 306 -15.66 -31.05 -14.00
C ILE A 306 -15.84 -32.38 -13.26
N LEU A 307 -16.85 -33.18 -13.61
CA LEU A 307 -17.06 -34.49 -12.99
C LEU A 307 -15.84 -35.41 -13.15
N ASP A 308 -15.29 -35.54 -14.36
CA ASP A 308 -14.13 -36.39 -14.62
C ASP A 308 -12.89 -35.94 -13.83
N VAL A 309 -12.56 -34.65 -13.89
CA VAL A 309 -11.36 -34.11 -13.23
C VAL A 309 -11.50 -34.19 -11.70
N ASN A 310 -12.65 -33.83 -11.12
CA ASN A 310 -12.88 -33.91 -9.68
C ASN A 310 -12.96 -35.35 -9.17
N SER A 311 -13.49 -36.29 -9.96
CA SER A 311 -13.50 -37.72 -9.59
C SER A 311 -12.09 -38.28 -9.49
N ARG A 312 -11.21 -37.95 -10.45
CA ARG A 312 -9.80 -38.39 -10.41
C ARG A 312 -9.01 -37.70 -9.30
N PHE A 313 -9.27 -36.41 -9.08
CA PHE A 313 -8.70 -35.67 -7.96
C PHE A 313 -9.08 -36.30 -6.62
N LEU A 314 -10.35 -36.67 -6.41
CA LEU A 314 -10.83 -37.34 -5.21
C LEU A 314 -10.07 -38.66 -4.94
N VAL A 315 -9.86 -39.47 -5.99
CA VAL A 315 -9.07 -40.70 -5.87
C VAL A 315 -7.64 -40.38 -5.43
N ALA A 316 -6.98 -39.42 -6.08
CA ALA A 316 -5.61 -39.05 -5.78
C ALA A 316 -5.41 -38.51 -4.35
N ILE A 317 -6.26 -37.58 -3.90
CA ILE A 317 -6.16 -37.03 -2.54
C ILE A 317 -6.48 -38.07 -1.46
N ARG A 318 -7.38 -39.01 -1.75
CA ARG A 318 -7.72 -40.09 -0.84
C ARG A 318 -6.57 -41.09 -0.70
N THR A 319 -5.96 -41.49 -1.82
CA THR A 319 -4.77 -42.37 -1.79
C THR A 319 -3.65 -41.77 -0.94
N VAL A 320 -3.38 -40.47 -1.07
CA VAL A 320 -2.36 -39.79 -0.23
C VAL A 320 -2.71 -39.83 1.26
N LEU A 321 -3.98 -39.70 1.63
CA LEU A 321 -4.39 -39.85 3.04
C LEU A 321 -4.25 -41.30 3.51
N ASP A 322 -4.73 -42.28 2.74
CA ASP A 322 -4.69 -43.69 3.11
C ASP A 322 -3.23 -44.17 3.30
N GLU A 323 -2.32 -43.78 2.40
CA GLU A 323 -0.88 -44.12 2.49
C GLU A 323 -0.16 -43.49 3.69
N THR A 324 -0.68 -42.37 4.21
CA THR A 324 -0.06 -41.62 5.32
C THR A 324 -0.77 -41.83 6.66
N GLU A 325 -1.81 -42.68 6.70
CA GLU A 325 -2.66 -42.87 7.87
C GLU A 325 -1.91 -43.48 9.06
N ASP A 326 -1.25 -44.61 8.86
CA ASP A 326 -0.54 -45.33 9.94
C ASP A 326 0.59 -44.46 10.54
N ALA A 327 1.38 -43.81 9.69
CA ALA A 327 2.45 -42.91 10.10
C ALA A 327 1.92 -41.69 10.88
N ALA A 328 0.79 -41.13 10.47
CA ALA A 328 0.16 -40.00 11.15
C ALA A 328 -0.35 -40.40 12.55
N ILE A 329 -0.94 -41.59 12.68
CA ILE A 329 -1.43 -42.12 13.94
C ILE A 329 -0.28 -42.34 14.94
N GLU A 330 0.83 -42.91 14.49
CA GLU A 330 2.01 -43.11 15.33
C GLU A 330 2.62 -41.78 15.78
N ASP A 331 2.72 -40.81 14.87
CA ASP A 331 3.26 -39.49 15.17
C ASP A 331 2.41 -38.71 16.18
N ILE A 332 1.07 -38.74 16.04
CA ILE A 332 0.12 -38.15 16.99
C ILE A 332 0.21 -38.82 18.37
N LYS A 333 0.39 -40.15 18.43
CA LYS A 333 0.55 -40.88 19.69
C LYS A 333 1.86 -40.52 20.40
N SER A 334 2.93 -40.29 19.64
CA SER A 334 4.26 -39.95 20.15
C SER A 334 4.40 -38.48 20.63
N ALA A 335 3.49 -37.59 20.23
CA ALA A 335 3.56 -36.16 20.55
C ALA A 335 3.15 -35.84 22.01
N THR A 336 3.94 -35.03 22.71
CA THR A 336 3.68 -34.58 24.09
C THR A 336 2.75 -33.36 24.14
N ASN A 337 1.96 -33.23 25.21
CA ASN A 337 1.02 -32.11 25.44
C ASN A 337 1.65 -30.88 26.13
N GLU A 338 2.91 -30.94 26.56
CA GLU A 338 3.58 -29.90 27.36
C GLU A 338 4.65 -29.15 26.56
N VAL A 339 4.73 -27.83 26.76
CA VAL A 339 5.79 -26.97 26.22
C VAL A 339 7.02 -27.08 27.13
N SER A 340 7.73 -28.21 27.06
CA SER A 340 8.99 -28.37 27.81
C SER A 340 10.16 -27.78 27.03
N SER A 341 11.04 -27.08 27.74
CA SER A 341 12.14 -26.27 27.19
C SER A 341 13.04 -27.06 26.23
N ALA A 342 13.07 -26.59 24.99
CA ALA A 342 14.14 -26.51 23.98
C ALA A 342 15.50 -27.25 24.15
N ALA A 343 15.58 -28.45 24.73
CA ALA A 343 16.87 -29.13 24.92
C ALA A 343 17.07 -30.42 24.09
N HIS A 344 16.04 -31.05 23.52
CA HIS A 344 16.18 -32.38 22.89
C HIS A 344 15.56 -32.54 21.48
N ALA A 345 15.36 -31.47 20.72
CA ALA A 345 15.01 -31.57 19.30
C ALA A 345 16.26 -31.58 18.40
N ARG A 346 17.12 -32.59 18.55
CA ARG A 346 18.15 -32.93 17.55
C ARG A 346 17.78 -34.27 16.92
N ASP A 347 16.94 -34.22 15.89
CA ASP A 347 16.96 -35.20 14.81
C ASP A 347 16.46 -34.53 13.50
N PRO A 348 17.35 -34.21 12.53
CA PRO A 348 17.01 -33.43 11.33
C PRO A 348 16.32 -34.26 10.22
N GLY A 349 15.84 -35.48 10.52
CA GLY A 349 15.37 -36.43 9.52
C GLY A 349 13.92 -36.93 9.67
N ARG A 350 13.10 -36.44 10.60
CA ARG A 350 11.68 -36.88 10.67
C ARG A 350 10.90 -36.27 9.51
N SER A 351 10.78 -37.09 8.46
CA SER A 351 9.83 -36.95 7.35
C SER A 351 8.47 -36.45 7.82
N ASP A 352 7.75 -35.75 6.94
CA ASP A 352 6.34 -35.36 7.04
C ASP A 352 5.43 -36.54 7.46
N ALA A 353 5.46 -36.91 8.74
CA ALA A 353 4.81 -38.10 9.27
C ALA A 353 3.28 -37.95 9.26
N THR A 354 2.78 -36.70 9.21
CA THR A 354 1.35 -36.40 9.07
C THR A 354 0.87 -36.44 7.60
N GLY A 355 1.78 -36.53 6.63
CA GLY A 355 1.46 -36.60 5.19
C GLY A 355 1.00 -35.29 4.56
N THR A 356 1.21 -34.16 5.23
CA THR A 356 0.70 -32.85 4.81
C THR A 356 1.42 -32.29 3.59
N LEU A 357 2.71 -32.55 3.43
CA LEU A 357 3.49 -32.14 2.26
C LEU A 357 3.07 -32.94 1.02
N ALA A 358 2.88 -34.26 1.15
CA ALA A 358 2.36 -35.09 0.06
C ALA A 358 0.96 -34.61 -0.36
N PHE A 359 0.10 -34.32 0.62
CA PHE A 359 -1.23 -33.76 0.38
C PHE A 359 -1.17 -32.41 -0.34
N ALA A 360 -0.33 -31.48 0.12
CA ALA A 360 -0.16 -30.18 -0.49
C ALA A 360 0.35 -30.25 -1.94
N LYS A 361 1.28 -31.17 -2.23
CA LYS A 361 1.78 -31.41 -3.60
C LYS A 361 0.67 -31.92 -4.51
N CYS A 362 -0.16 -32.85 -4.02
CA CYS A 362 -1.32 -33.35 -4.75
C CYS A 362 -2.29 -32.21 -5.11
N LEU A 363 -2.59 -31.31 -4.17
CA LEU A 363 -3.41 -30.12 -4.47
C LEU A 363 -2.80 -29.25 -5.58
N LEU A 364 -1.51 -28.94 -5.48
CA LEU A 364 -0.80 -28.07 -6.42
C LEU A 364 -0.73 -28.69 -7.84
N GLU A 365 -0.62 -30.01 -7.95
CA GLU A 365 -0.59 -30.73 -9.22
C GLU A 365 -1.96 -30.76 -9.92
N TRP A 366 -3.04 -30.93 -9.15
CA TRP A 366 -4.38 -31.11 -9.70
C TRP A 366 -5.13 -29.81 -9.97
N PHE A 367 -4.98 -28.79 -9.13
CA PHE A 367 -5.71 -27.52 -9.29
C PHE A 367 -5.55 -26.83 -10.65
N PRO A 368 -4.39 -26.84 -11.33
CA PRO A 368 -4.28 -26.29 -12.69
C PRO A 368 -5.27 -26.93 -13.69
N SER A 369 -5.59 -28.22 -13.52
CA SER A 369 -6.54 -28.95 -14.38
C SER A 369 -7.99 -28.46 -14.20
N PHE A 370 -8.31 -27.79 -13.08
CA PHE A 370 -9.61 -27.16 -12.86
C PHE A 370 -9.80 -25.90 -13.71
N GLY A 371 -8.70 -25.31 -14.19
CA GLY A 371 -8.71 -23.97 -14.75
C GLY A 371 -9.68 -23.77 -15.91
N ASP A 372 -9.59 -24.60 -16.94
CA ASP A 372 -10.35 -24.41 -18.18
C ASP A 372 -11.80 -24.84 -18.01
N CYS A 373 -12.06 -25.99 -17.37
CA CYS A 373 -13.41 -26.52 -17.20
C CYS A 373 -14.26 -25.65 -16.26
N TYR A 374 -13.70 -25.15 -15.14
CA TYR A 374 -14.43 -24.25 -14.26
C TYR A 374 -14.61 -22.85 -14.87
N ALA A 375 -13.64 -22.34 -15.63
CA ALA A 375 -13.80 -21.05 -16.31
C ALA A 375 -14.97 -21.06 -17.31
N ASP A 376 -15.02 -22.09 -18.17
CA ASP A 376 -16.11 -22.30 -19.12
C ASP A 376 -17.47 -22.42 -18.40
N TYR A 377 -17.52 -23.16 -17.29
CA TYR A 377 -18.75 -23.32 -16.51
C TYR A 377 -19.19 -22.03 -15.81
N ILE A 378 -18.28 -21.27 -15.21
CA ILE A 378 -18.59 -19.99 -14.54
C ILE A 378 -19.14 -18.98 -15.55
N GLN A 379 -18.56 -18.92 -16.75
CA GLN A 379 -19.04 -18.07 -17.82
C GLN A 379 -20.46 -18.46 -18.24
N ALA A 380 -20.71 -19.75 -18.48
CA ALA A 380 -22.03 -20.26 -18.84
C ALA A 380 -23.07 -20.02 -17.73
N HIS A 381 -22.68 -20.21 -16.46
CA HIS A 381 -23.56 -20.08 -15.30
C HIS A 381 -24.17 -18.67 -15.15
N SER A 382 -23.49 -17.61 -15.63
CA SER A 382 -24.03 -16.25 -15.61
C SER A 382 -25.39 -16.11 -16.32
N GLY A 383 -25.66 -16.95 -17.33
CA GLY A 383 -26.91 -16.99 -18.08
C GLY A 383 -27.97 -17.97 -17.54
N PHE A 384 -27.61 -18.88 -16.61
CA PHE A 384 -28.50 -19.98 -16.18
C PHE A 384 -29.77 -19.48 -15.50
N GLY A 385 -29.68 -18.41 -14.71
CA GLY A 385 -30.83 -17.85 -14.01
C GLY A 385 -31.89 -17.27 -14.95
N GLN A 386 -31.48 -16.76 -16.12
CA GLN A 386 -32.41 -16.27 -17.14
C GLN A 386 -33.01 -17.44 -17.93
N LEU A 387 -32.19 -18.41 -18.34
CA LEU A 387 -32.62 -19.63 -19.02
C LEU A 387 -33.65 -20.41 -18.19
N LEU A 388 -33.41 -20.61 -16.89
CA LEU A 388 -34.34 -21.28 -15.98
C LEU A 388 -35.69 -20.56 -15.88
N LYS A 389 -35.70 -19.22 -15.88
CA LYS A 389 -36.93 -18.41 -15.87
C LYS A 389 -37.70 -18.49 -17.18
N ASP A 390 -36.99 -18.52 -18.29
CA ASP A 390 -37.61 -18.61 -19.61
C ASP A 390 -38.23 -20.00 -19.81
N PHE A 391 -37.57 -21.04 -19.31
CA PHE A 391 -38.08 -22.41 -19.32
C PHE A 391 -39.25 -22.68 -18.35
N THR A 392 -39.31 -21.98 -17.22
CA THR A 392 -40.44 -22.13 -16.26
C THR A 392 -41.68 -21.35 -16.67
N LYS A 393 -41.53 -20.28 -17.48
CA LYS A 393 -42.67 -19.53 -18.04
C LYS A 393 -43.49 -20.34 -19.05
N GLU A 394 -42.89 -21.31 -19.74
CA GLU A 394 -43.60 -22.19 -20.67
C GLU A 394 -44.29 -23.36 -19.94
N THR A 395 -45.43 -23.07 -19.29
CA THR A 395 -46.22 -24.02 -18.48
C THR A 395 -46.70 -25.26 -19.26
N SER A 396 -46.73 -25.22 -20.59
CA SER A 396 -47.13 -26.35 -21.46
C SER A 396 -45.99 -27.32 -21.79
N SER A 397 -44.75 -27.00 -21.41
CA SER A 397 -43.58 -27.82 -21.75
C SER A 397 -43.43 -29.04 -20.83
N SER A 398 -43.03 -30.18 -21.42
CA SER A 398 -42.63 -31.37 -20.64
C SER A 398 -41.44 -31.06 -19.72
N PHE A 399 -40.64 -30.04 -20.07
CA PHE A 399 -39.51 -29.58 -19.31
C PHE A 399 -39.91 -28.89 -18.00
N SER A 400 -40.97 -28.08 -18.02
CA SER A 400 -41.53 -27.44 -16.82
C SER A 400 -42.04 -28.47 -15.80
N LYS A 401 -42.66 -29.55 -16.28
CA LYS A 401 -43.12 -30.66 -15.41
C LYS A 401 -41.96 -31.42 -14.77
N THR A 402 -40.90 -31.73 -15.53
CA THR A 402 -39.72 -32.41 -14.97
C THR A 402 -38.93 -31.51 -14.02
N ILE A 403 -38.84 -30.19 -14.27
CA ILE A 403 -38.27 -29.23 -13.29
C ILE A 403 -39.11 -29.19 -12.00
N GLN A 404 -40.45 -29.24 -12.11
CA GLN A 404 -41.32 -29.31 -10.92
C GLN A 404 -41.15 -30.64 -10.15
N GLU A 405 -40.95 -31.76 -10.84
CA GLU A 405 -40.68 -33.08 -10.23
C GLU A 405 -39.29 -33.14 -9.55
N THR A 406 -38.25 -32.59 -10.17
CA THR A 406 -36.91 -32.48 -9.59
C THR A 406 -36.85 -31.42 -8.47
N GLY A 407 -37.72 -30.42 -8.53
CA GLY A 407 -37.76 -29.25 -7.66
C GLY A 407 -36.85 -28.13 -8.18
N GLU A 408 -37.42 -27.01 -8.61
CA GLU A 408 -36.69 -25.85 -9.18
C GLU A 408 -35.58 -25.34 -8.23
N GLN A 409 -35.88 -25.26 -6.92
CA GLN A 409 -34.89 -24.86 -5.92
C GLN A 409 -33.76 -25.88 -5.77
N ARG A 410 -34.07 -27.18 -5.89
CA ARG A 410 -33.06 -28.25 -5.83
C ARG A 410 -32.15 -28.20 -7.06
N LEU A 411 -32.71 -28.05 -8.25
CA LEU A 411 -31.93 -27.93 -9.49
C LEU A 411 -31.05 -26.67 -9.48
N THR A 412 -31.60 -25.53 -9.08
CA THR A 412 -30.82 -24.28 -8.96
C THR A 412 -29.69 -24.42 -7.94
N SER A 413 -29.96 -25.10 -6.81
CA SER A 413 -28.96 -25.40 -5.79
C SER A 413 -27.85 -26.34 -6.32
N MET A 414 -28.19 -27.35 -7.11
CA MET A 414 -27.19 -28.26 -7.71
C MET A 414 -26.35 -27.56 -8.78
N LEU A 415 -26.95 -26.69 -9.61
CA LEU A 415 -26.24 -25.95 -10.67
C LEU A 415 -25.25 -24.92 -10.13
N ILE A 416 -25.48 -24.34 -8.95
CA ILE A 416 -24.57 -23.38 -8.33
C ILE A 416 -23.41 -24.05 -7.55
N GLU A 417 -23.50 -25.34 -7.22
CA GLU A 417 -22.47 -26.04 -6.42
C GLU A 417 -21.06 -25.98 -7.01
N PRO A 418 -20.82 -26.18 -8.33
CA PRO A 418 -19.48 -26.01 -8.91
C PRO A 418 -18.89 -24.60 -8.69
N VAL A 419 -19.72 -23.56 -8.81
CA VAL A 419 -19.31 -22.17 -8.59
C VAL A 419 -18.98 -21.93 -7.11
N GLN A 420 -19.69 -22.57 -6.20
CA GLN A 420 -19.45 -22.46 -4.75
C GLN A 420 -18.29 -23.31 -4.27
N ARG A 421 -17.98 -24.44 -4.92
CA ARG A 421 -16.91 -25.35 -4.50
C ARG A 421 -15.54 -24.70 -4.64
N LEU A 422 -15.31 -23.97 -5.73
CA LEU A 422 -13.99 -23.42 -6.04
C LEU A 422 -13.47 -22.46 -4.95
N PRO A 423 -14.23 -21.46 -4.45
CA PRO A 423 -13.80 -20.63 -3.33
C PRO A 423 -13.68 -21.37 -1.99
N ARG A 424 -14.39 -22.50 -1.81
CA ARG A 424 -14.30 -23.29 -0.57
C ARG A 424 -12.94 -23.98 -0.43
N TYR A 425 -12.26 -24.33 -1.52
CA TYR A 425 -10.88 -24.86 -1.44
C TYR A 425 -9.93 -23.89 -0.73
N ASN A 426 -10.05 -22.59 -0.97
CA ASN A 426 -9.26 -21.58 -0.25
C ASN A 426 -9.52 -21.62 1.27
N LEU A 427 -10.77 -21.79 1.69
CA LEU A 427 -11.14 -21.86 3.11
C LEU A 427 -10.57 -23.11 3.78
N TYR A 428 -10.62 -24.26 3.11
CA TYR A 428 -10.02 -25.50 3.63
C TYR A 428 -8.50 -25.37 3.74
N ILE A 429 -7.85 -24.83 2.72
CA ILE A 429 -6.40 -24.60 2.75
C ILE A 429 -6.02 -23.63 3.88
N ASP A 430 -6.76 -22.53 4.05
CA ASP A 430 -6.51 -21.59 5.14
C ASP A 430 -6.71 -22.23 6.53
N ASN A 431 -7.67 -23.14 6.69
CA ASN A 431 -7.86 -23.89 7.93
C ASN A 431 -6.71 -24.87 8.21
N ILE A 432 -6.21 -25.57 7.18
CA ILE A 432 -5.03 -26.43 7.27
C ILE A 432 -3.81 -25.58 7.65
N ILE A 433 -3.58 -24.45 6.97
CA ILE A 433 -2.46 -23.53 7.22
C ILE A 433 -2.45 -23.01 8.66
N LYS A 434 -3.62 -22.68 9.25
CA LYS A 434 -3.72 -22.20 10.64
C LYS A 434 -3.18 -23.20 11.66
N GLN A 435 -3.20 -24.49 11.35
CA GLN A 435 -2.70 -25.55 12.24
C GLN A 435 -1.21 -25.83 12.06
N LEU A 436 -0.58 -25.30 11.02
CA LEU A 436 0.82 -25.54 10.71
C LEU A 436 1.75 -24.57 11.46
N PRO A 437 2.87 -25.06 12.01
CA PRO A 437 3.98 -24.22 12.44
C PRO A 437 4.57 -23.43 11.26
N VAL A 438 5.16 -22.27 11.57
CA VAL A 438 5.77 -21.36 10.56
C VAL A 438 6.84 -22.04 9.70
N ARG A 439 7.52 -23.07 10.24
CA ARG A 439 8.62 -23.80 9.59
C ARG A 439 8.19 -25.10 8.89
N HIS A 440 6.89 -25.37 8.77
CA HIS A 440 6.42 -26.63 8.17
C HIS A 440 6.62 -26.64 6.63
N PRO A 441 7.21 -27.69 6.03
CA PRO A 441 7.54 -27.73 4.60
C PRO A 441 6.32 -27.61 3.67
N ALA A 442 5.15 -28.05 4.11
CA ALA A 442 3.91 -27.97 3.33
C ALA A 442 3.34 -26.54 3.19
N LEU A 443 3.79 -25.58 3.99
CA LEU A 443 3.19 -24.25 4.07
C LEU A 443 3.26 -23.48 2.74
N ARG A 444 4.45 -23.41 2.13
CA ARG A 444 4.65 -22.74 0.82
C ARG A 444 3.84 -23.41 -0.28
N THR A 445 3.83 -24.74 -0.32
CA THR A 445 3.08 -25.53 -1.31
C THR A 445 1.57 -25.29 -1.19
N LEU A 446 1.03 -25.20 0.03
CA LEU A 446 -0.37 -24.86 0.28
C LEU A 446 -0.70 -23.42 -0.14
N LEU A 447 0.18 -22.46 0.12
CA LEU A 447 0.00 -21.08 -0.34
C LEU A 447 -0.02 -20.99 -1.87
N LYS A 448 0.93 -21.66 -2.55
CA LYS A 448 0.94 -21.76 -4.02
C LYS A 448 -0.35 -22.40 -4.55
N ALA A 449 -0.82 -23.48 -3.94
CA ALA A 449 -2.06 -24.15 -4.34
C ALA A 449 -3.30 -23.24 -4.14
N ARG A 450 -3.35 -22.49 -3.04
CA ARG A 450 -4.39 -21.49 -2.78
C ARG A 450 -4.37 -20.36 -3.82
N ASP A 451 -3.19 -19.93 -4.24
CA ASP A 451 -3.04 -18.88 -5.24
C ASP A 451 -3.53 -19.38 -6.61
N VAL A 452 -3.23 -20.61 -7.01
CA VAL A 452 -3.78 -21.23 -8.24
C VAL A 452 -5.31 -21.25 -8.23
N ILE A 453 -5.95 -21.67 -7.13
CA ILE A 453 -7.42 -21.66 -7.04
C ILE A 453 -7.98 -20.23 -7.10
N SER A 454 -7.32 -19.30 -6.40
CA SER A 454 -7.71 -17.89 -6.40
C SER A 454 -7.62 -17.28 -7.79
N ASP A 455 -6.62 -17.66 -8.58
CA ASP A 455 -6.45 -17.28 -9.98
C ASP A 455 -7.58 -17.86 -10.84
N ILE A 456 -7.94 -19.13 -10.68
CA ILE A 456 -9.08 -19.72 -11.43
C ILE A 456 -10.38 -19.00 -11.08
N CYS A 457 -10.59 -18.63 -9.82
CA CYS A 457 -11.74 -17.83 -9.38
C CYS A 457 -11.73 -16.39 -9.92
N SER A 458 -10.61 -15.91 -10.46
CA SER A 458 -10.39 -14.54 -10.93
C SER A 458 -10.14 -14.42 -12.43
N ARG A 459 -10.14 -15.52 -13.20
CA ARG A 459 -9.86 -15.63 -14.66
C ARG A 459 -10.74 -14.79 -15.60
N ASP A 460 -11.46 -13.78 -15.11
CA ASP A 460 -11.77 -12.62 -15.92
C ASP A 460 -10.45 -11.90 -16.29
N SER A 461 -10.27 -11.44 -17.53
CA SER A 461 -9.03 -10.72 -17.88
C SER A 461 -8.80 -9.53 -16.92
N PRO A 462 -7.59 -9.35 -16.36
CA PRO A 462 -7.33 -8.30 -15.36
C PRO A 462 -7.57 -6.89 -15.90
N SER A 463 -7.40 -6.69 -17.22
CA SER A 463 -7.75 -5.45 -17.92
C SER A 463 -9.26 -5.17 -17.94
N SER A 464 -10.10 -6.19 -18.13
CA SER A 464 -11.56 -6.07 -18.09
C SER A 464 -12.04 -5.77 -16.67
N GLN A 465 -11.45 -6.38 -15.64
CA GLN A 465 -11.78 -6.09 -14.25
C GLN A 465 -11.43 -4.67 -13.85
N GLN A 466 -10.20 -4.21 -14.17
CA GLN A 466 -9.80 -2.85 -13.87
C GLN A 466 -10.69 -1.83 -14.58
N SER A 467 -11.06 -2.06 -15.85
CA SER A 467 -12.01 -1.20 -16.55
C SER A 467 -13.35 -1.14 -15.82
N LYS A 468 -13.92 -2.28 -15.40
CA LYS A 468 -15.18 -2.33 -14.64
C LYS A 468 -15.09 -1.54 -13.33
N VAL A 469 -13.98 -1.65 -12.59
CA VAL A 469 -13.76 -0.89 -11.36
C VAL A 469 -13.78 0.61 -11.64
N VAL A 470 -13.05 1.06 -12.67
CA VAL A 470 -12.98 2.48 -13.06
C VAL A 470 -14.34 2.99 -13.56
N ASP A 471 -15.03 2.23 -14.42
CA ASP A 471 -16.36 2.57 -14.92
C ASP A 471 -17.37 2.71 -13.76
N ARG A 472 -17.24 1.85 -12.74
CA ARG A 472 -18.07 1.91 -11.54
C ARG A 472 -17.74 3.13 -10.68
N LEU A 473 -16.47 3.44 -10.47
CA LEU A 473 -16.05 4.66 -9.78
C LEU A 473 -16.53 5.92 -10.51
N GLN A 474 -16.45 5.94 -11.84
CA GLN A 474 -17.00 7.02 -12.68
C GLN A 474 -18.51 7.18 -12.51
N SER A 475 -19.24 6.07 -12.34
CA SER A 475 -20.67 6.11 -12.06
C SER A 475 -21.00 6.56 -10.63
N LEU A 476 -20.09 6.32 -9.68
CA LEU A 476 -20.25 6.58 -8.23
C LEU A 476 -19.82 7.99 -7.80
N ILE A 477 -18.90 8.60 -8.52
CA ILE A 477 -18.20 9.82 -8.13
C ILE A 477 -18.49 10.90 -9.17
N THR A 478 -19.13 11.98 -8.72
CA THR A 478 -19.43 13.12 -9.59
C THR A 478 -18.16 13.89 -9.95
N GLY A 479 -18.06 14.36 -11.20
CA GLY A 479 -16.91 15.15 -11.66
C GLY A 479 -15.64 14.34 -11.96
N TRP A 480 -15.73 13.01 -12.06
CA TRP A 480 -14.59 12.19 -12.50
C TRP A 480 -14.18 12.56 -13.95
N PRO A 481 -12.91 12.90 -14.23
CA PRO A 481 -12.48 13.30 -15.56
C PRO A 481 -12.59 12.14 -16.57
N ALA A 482 -13.19 12.38 -17.75
CA ALA A 482 -13.45 11.33 -18.74
C ALA A 482 -12.17 10.64 -19.25
N ASP A 483 -11.09 11.42 -19.40
CA ASP A 483 -9.79 10.95 -19.91
C ASP A 483 -8.91 10.32 -18.82
N PHE A 484 -9.31 10.41 -17.55
CA PHE A 484 -8.54 9.88 -16.44
C PHE A 484 -8.96 8.44 -16.11
N ARG A 485 -8.07 7.48 -16.42
CA ARG A 485 -8.23 6.06 -16.09
C ARG A 485 -6.97 5.51 -15.42
N PRO A 486 -7.02 5.14 -14.13
CA PRO A 486 -5.94 4.42 -13.46
C PRO A 486 -5.59 3.11 -14.19
N GLN A 487 -4.30 2.88 -14.43
CA GLN A 487 -3.80 1.73 -15.20
C GLN A 487 -3.59 0.50 -14.33
N CYS A 488 -3.32 0.69 -13.04
CA CYS A 488 -3.08 -0.40 -12.10
C CYS A 488 -4.28 -0.61 -11.16
N ARG A 489 -4.32 -1.77 -10.48
CA ARG A 489 -5.43 -2.13 -9.59
C ARG A 489 -5.61 -1.17 -8.42
N LEU A 490 -6.84 -1.05 -7.95
CA LEU A 490 -7.16 -0.42 -6.67
C LEU A 490 -6.64 -1.29 -5.52
N ILE A 491 -5.80 -0.72 -4.64
CA ILE A 491 -5.17 -1.41 -3.51
C ILE A 491 -5.99 -1.19 -2.23
N SER A 492 -6.38 0.06 -1.96
CA SER A 492 -7.12 0.40 -0.75
C SER A 492 -7.96 1.66 -0.91
N ALA A 493 -8.97 1.80 -0.06
CA ALA A 493 -9.77 2.99 0.10
C ALA A 493 -9.88 3.32 1.60
N THR A 494 -9.65 4.58 1.98
CA THR A 494 -9.71 5.02 3.39
C THR A 494 -10.45 6.33 3.54
N ASP A 495 -11.36 6.37 4.50
CA ASP A 495 -12.06 7.59 4.91
C ASP A 495 -11.10 8.51 5.66
N VAL A 496 -11.08 9.79 5.29
CA VAL A 496 -10.19 10.80 5.85
C VAL A 496 -10.92 12.08 6.23
N VAL A 497 -10.35 12.81 7.18
CA VAL A 497 -10.72 14.19 7.50
C VAL A 497 -9.50 15.06 7.22
N GLU A 498 -9.64 16.04 6.34
CA GLU A 498 -8.57 17.01 6.08
C GLU A 498 -8.48 18.01 7.24
N VAL A 499 -7.28 18.18 7.78
CA VAL A 499 -7.01 19.04 8.93
C VAL A 499 -6.26 20.28 8.44
N ALA A 500 -6.90 21.44 8.54
CA ALA A 500 -6.25 22.71 8.25
C ALA A 500 -5.16 23.02 9.30
N PRO A 501 -4.08 23.75 8.93
CA PRO A 501 -3.23 24.41 9.91
C PRO A 501 -4.09 25.22 10.91
N PRO A 502 -3.88 25.13 12.23
CA PRO A 502 -2.70 24.59 12.93
C PRO A 502 -2.76 23.08 13.26
N TYR A 503 -3.41 22.29 12.41
CA TYR A 503 -3.52 20.83 12.51
C TYR A 503 -4.21 20.32 13.79
N HIS A 504 -5.28 21.00 14.21
CA HIS A 504 -6.08 20.61 15.37
C HIS A 504 -7.29 19.75 15.00
N SER A 505 -7.35 18.52 15.51
CA SER A 505 -8.41 17.54 15.20
C SER A 505 -9.82 18.00 15.60
N ALA A 506 -9.98 18.74 16.70
CA ALA A 506 -11.29 19.09 17.24
C ALA A 506 -12.01 20.25 16.52
N GLN A 507 -11.32 21.00 15.65
CA GLN A 507 -11.88 22.20 14.98
C GLN A 507 -11.84 22.11 13.44
N SER A 508 -11.42 20.98 12.87
CA SER A 508 -11.34 20.84 11.41
C SER A 508 -12.74 20.88 10.78
N ARG A 509 -13.06 22.02 10.16
CA ARG A 509 -14.23 22.20 9.28
C ARG A 509 -13.91 21.89 7.82
N GLN A 510 -12.69 21.47 7.51
CA GLN A 510 -12.29 21.08 6.16
C GLN A 510 -12.75 19.65 5.89
N GLY A 511 -13.30 19.46 4.70
CA GLY A 511 -14.27 18.41 4.41
C GLY A 511 -13.80 16.99 4.73
N SER A 512 -14.76 16.12 4.99
CA SER A 512 -14.51 14.69 4.98
C SER A 512 -14.32 14.19 3.55
N GLY A 513 -13.49 13.18 3.37
CA GLY A 513 -13.13 12.65 2.07
C GLY A 513 -12.75 11.18 2.11
N ILE A 514 -12.31 10.69 0.97
CA ILE A 514 -11.80 9.33 0.78
C ILE A 514 -10.53 9.41 -0.04
N LEU A 515 -9.48 8.73 0.43
CA LEU A 515 -8.28 8.46 -0.36
C LEU A 515 -8.42 7.09 -1.01
N LEU A 516 -8.34 7.04 -2.34
CA LEU A 516 -8.27 5.82 -3.13
C LEU A 516 -6.82 5.62 -3.58
N LEU A 517 -6.19 4.55 -3.11
CA LEU A 517 -4.83 4.17 -3.44
C LEU A 517 -4.86 3.12 -4.55
N PHE A 518 -4.46 3.51 -5.76
CA PHE A 518 -4.11 2.57 -6.83
C PHE A 518 -2.60 2.31 -6.79
N ALA A 519 -2.14 1.23 -7.43
CA ALA A 519 -0.69 0.98 -7.47
C ALA A 519 0.07 2.14 -8.17
N ASP A 520 -0.57 2.81 -9.12
CA ASP A 520 0.03 3.86 -9.94
C ASP A 520 -0.34 5.30 -9.59
N CYS A 521 -1.48 5.52 -8.94
CA CYS A 521 -1.95 6.86 -8.62
C CYS A 521 -2.70 6.94 -7.29
N LEU A 522 -2.73 8.15 -6.74
CA LEU A 522 -3.57 8.52 -5.62
C LEU A 522 -4.75 9.34 -6.17
N VAL A 523 -5.97 8.98 -5.79
CA VAL A 523 -7.19 9.77 -6.07
C VAL A 523 -7.80 10.24 -4.76
N MET A 524 -8.15 11.52 -4.69
CA MET A 524 -8.87 12.11 -3.57
C MET A 524 -10.31 12.40 -3.96
N VAL A 525 -11.24 12.00 -3.09
CA VAL A 525 -12.68 12.19 -3.27
C VAL A 525 -13.20 12.98 -2.08
N GLN A 526 -14.00 14.00 -2.34
CA GLN A 526 -14.67 14.81 -1.32
C GLN A 526 -16.06 14.24 -1.04
N LYS A 527 -16.44 14.21 0.24
CA LYS A 527 -17.82 13.93 0.66
C LYS A 527 -18.61 15.22 0.71
N CYS A 528 -19.66 15.31 -0.09
CA CYS A 528 -20.51 16.49 -0.18
C CYS A 528 -21.51 16.58 1.00
N THR A 529 -21.81 15.46 1.65
CA THR A 529 -22.72 15.39 2.80
C THR A 529 -22.19 14.44 3.86
N LYS A 530 -22.74 14.52 5.09
CA LYS A 530 -22.37 13.63 6.20
C LYS A 530 -22.81 12.17 5.96
N ASP A 531 -23.89 11.98 5.20
CA ASP A 531 -24.43 10.66 4.84
C ASP A 531 -23.81 10.10 3.55
N ALA A 532 -22.77 10.73 3.03
CA ALA A 532 -22.03 10.24 1.87
C ALA A 532 -21.45 8.84 2.15
N MET A 533 -21.44 8.01 1.10
CA MET A 533 -20.89 6.67 1.14
C MET A 533 -19.47 6.65 1.73
N SER A 534 -19.18 5.67 2.58
CA SER A 534 -17.85 5.47 3.16
C SER A 534 -16.91 4.75 2.20
N ALA A 535 -15.61 4.79 2.47
CA ALA A 535 -14.61 4.03 1.70
C ALA A 535 -14.94 2.53 1.67
N ARG A 536 -15.40 1.97 2.80
CA ARG A 536 -15.88 0.58 2.88
C ARG A 536 -17.12 0.35 2.01
N GLY A 537 -18.03 1.33 1.94
CA GLY A 537 -19.19 1.30 1.06
C GLY A 537 -18.81 1.28 -0.42
N ILE A 538 -17.81 2.08 -0.82
CA ILE A 538 -17.28 2.07 -2.20
C ILE A 538 -16.70 0.71 -2.55
N LEU A 539 -15.88 0.13 -1.67
CA LEU A 539 -15.30 -1.21 -1.91
C LEU A 539 -16.38 -2.29 -2.00
N ALA A 540 -17.37 -2.25 -1.11
CA ALA A 540 -18.50 -3.19 -1.13
C ALA A 540 -19.35 -3.05 -2.39
N GLU A 541 -19.52 -1.81 -2.87
CA GLU A 541 -20.18 -1.56 -4.15
C GLU A 541 -19.32 -2.14 -5.26
N ILE A 542 -18.03 -1.81 -5.38
CA ILE A 542 -17.13 -2.37 -6.42
C ILE A 542 -17.22 -3.91 -6.51
N ASP A 543 -17.23 -4.60 -5.38
CA ASP A 543 -17.30 -6.06 -5.29
C ASP A 543 -18.69 -6.66 -5.60
N ASN A 544 -19.75 -5.86 -5.67
CA ASN A 544 -21.12 -6.34 -5.82
C ASN A 544 -21.39 -6.87 -7.25
N PRO A 545 -21.69 -8.17 -7.42
CA PRO A 545 -21.85 -8.82 -8.73
C PRO A 545 -23.14 -8.42 -9.47
N THR A 546 -24.13 -7.84 -8.79
CA THR A 546 -25.44 -7.51 -9.41
C THR A 546 -25.37 -6.39 -10.46
N PHE A 547 -24.33 -5.56 -10.42
CA PHE A 547 -24.13 -4.45 -11.37
C PHE A 547 -23.51 -4.89 -12.70
N ALA A 548 -22.98 -6.12 -12.79
CA ALA A 548 -22.47 -6.67 -14.05
C ALA A 548 -23.56 -6.80 -15.13
N ASN A 549 -24.85 -6.74 -14.73
CA ASN A 549 -26.00 -6.85 -15.61
C ASN A 549 -26.67 -5.51 -15.95
N THR A 550 -26.21 -4.38 -15.39
CA THR A 550 -26.73 -3.04 -15.71
C THR A 550 -25.84 -2.39 -16.77
N GLY A 551 -26.42 -2.03 -17.91
CA GLY A 551 -25.67 -1.46 -19.04
C GLY A 551 -24.95 -0.15 -18.68
N PRO A 552 -23.95 0.25 -19.48
CA PRO A 552 -23.22 1.50 -19.26
C PRO A 552 -24.20 2.70 -19.32
N GLY A 553 -24.38 3.38 -18.20
CA GLY A 553 -25.16 4.62 -18.12
C GLY A 553 -26.30 4.66 -17.09
N GLU A 554 -26.68 3.54 -16.46
CA GLU A 554 -27.65 3.57 -15.37
C GLU A 554 -26.98 4.04 -14.07
N ARG A 555 -27.21 5.31 -13.71
CA ARG A 555 -26.79 5.84 -12.40
C ARG A 555 -27.52 5.07 -11.29
N PRO A 556 -26.83 4.64 -10.22
CA PRO A 556 -27.48 4.06 -9.07
C PRO A 556 -28.57 4.98 -8.51
N ARG A 557 -29.66 4.39 -8.01
CA ARG A 557 -30.87 5.10 -7.58
C ARG A 557 -30.68 6.03 -6.36
N THR A 558 -29.51 6.01 -5.71
CA THR A 558 -29.20 6.82 -4.51
C THR A 558 -28.31 8.01 -4.85
N PRO A 559 -28.54 9.19 -4.24
CA PRO A 559 -27.69 10.36 -4.44
C PRO A 559 -26.30 10.08 -3.88
N GLN A 560 -25.33 9.93 -4.77
CA GLN A 560 -23.93 9.70 -4.40
C GLN A 560 -23.29 11.06 -4.13
N ASN A 561 -23.32 11.46 -2.87
CA ASN A 561 -22.75 12.70 -2.37
C ASN A 561 -21.21 12.64 -2.34
N LEU A 562 -20.59 12.20 -3.43
CA LEU A 562 -19.15 12.06 -3.63
C LEU A 562 -18.74 12.87 -4.86
N ALA A 563 -17.70 13.70 -4.71
CA ALA A 563 -17.14 14.50 -5.79
C ALA A 563 -15.65 14.22 -5.95
N PHE A 564 -15.18 14.08 -7.18
CA PHE A 564 -13.76 13.97 -7.49
C PHE A 564 -13.06 15.29 -7.12
N LEU A 565 -11.97 15.20 -6.35
CA LEU A 565 -11.21 16.38 -5.93
C LEU A 565 -9.93 16.55 -6.75
N LEU A 566 -9.05 15.55 -6.71
CA LEU A 566 -7.79 15.56 -7.45
C LEU A 566 -7.26 14.14 -7.65
N SER A 567 -6.33 14.02 -8.60
CA SER A 567 -5.50 12.82 -8.78
C SER A 567 -4.04 13.22 -8.89
N ASN A 568 -3.15 12.34 -8.44
CA ASN A 568 -1.71 12.51 -8.58
C ASN A 568 -1.05 11.17 -8.89
N ARG A 569 0.05 11.18 -9.68
CA ARG A 569 0.85 9.96 -9.83
C ARG A 569 1.44 9.58 -8.48
N LEU A 570 1.50 8.29 -8.18
CA LEU A 570 1.96 7.85 -6.86
C LEU A 570 3.45 8.13 -6.63
N CYS A 571 4.25 8.21 -7.70
CA CYS A 571 5.64 8.64 -7.67
C CYS A 571 5.80 10.14 -7.32
N ASP A 572 4.81 10.97 -7.62
CA ASP A 572 4.79 12.41 -7.30
C ASP A 572 4.14 12.68 -5.92
N SER A 573 3.78 11.64 -5.17
CA SER A 573 3.11 11.73 -3.86
C SER A 573 4.01 11.21 -2.73
N LEU A 574 4.46 12.11 -1.85
CA LEU A 574 5.24 11.76 -0.67
C LEU A 574 4.36 11.73 0.57
N PHE A 575 4.54 10.70 1.38
CA PHE A 575 3.76 10.49 2.60
C PHE A 575 4.69 10.44 3.81
N SER A 576 4.34 11.20 4.83
CA SER A 576 5.01 11.18 6.13
C SER A 576 3.98 11.13 7.25
N GLU A 577 4.46 10.72 8.41
CA GLU A 577 3.65 10.55 9.61
C GLU A 577 3.80 11.78 10.50
N TYR A 578 2.65 12.23 11.00
CA TYR A 578 2.51 13.41 11.83
C TYR A 578 1.80 13.06 13.16
N ASP A 579 2.06 13.85 14.20
CA ASP A 579 1.52 13.65 15.56
C ASP A 579 1.66 12.19 16.04
N HIS A 580 2.91 11.71 16.10
CA HIS A 580 3.24 10.35 16.55
C HIS A 580 2.55 9.23 15.74
N GLY A 581 2.39 9.42 14.42
CA GLY A 581 1.79 8.41 13.54
C GLY A 581 0.26 8.38 13.54
N LYS A 582 -0.39 9.36 14.18
CA LYS A 582 -1.86 9.47 14.20
C LYS A 582 -2.41 10.12 12.94
N MET A 583 -1.67 11.06 12.37
CA MET A 583 -2.04 11.78 11.16
C MET A 583 -1.09 11.46 10.01
N LEU A 584 -1.62 11.53 8.80
CA LEU A 584 -0.88 11.36 7.56
C LEU A 584 -0.67 12.73 6.94
N GLN A 585 0.57 13.07 6.63
CA GLN A 585 0.91 14.24 5.83
C GLN A 585 1.21 13.78 4.41
N ALA A 586 0.55 14.38 3.43
CA ALA A 586 0.75 14.13 2.02
C ALA A 586 1.33 15.38 1.36
N THR A 587 2.49 15.22 0.73
CA THR A 587 3.14 16.25 -0.08
C THR A 587 2.97 15.83 -1.55
N LEU A 588 2.16 16.58 -2.29
CA LEU A 588 1.87 16.34 -3.69
C LEU A 588 2.72 17.29 -4.53
N LEU A 589 3.65 16.73 -5.28
CA LEU A 589 4.46 17.50 -6.22
C LEU A 589 3.64 17.76 -7.48
N PRO A 590 3.72 18.96 -8.10
CA PRO A 590 3.07 19.21 -9.37
C PRO A 590 3.65 18.25 -10.41
N GLY A 591 2.82 17.35 -10.92
CA GLY A 591 3.19 16.55 -12.09
C GLY A 591 3.48 17.47 -13.28
N LEU A 592 4.39 17.06 -14.17
CA LEU A 592 4.71 17.75 -15.43
C LEU A 592 3.55 17.78 -16.45
N SER A 593 2.31 17.49 -16.05
CA SER A 593 1.14 17.47 -16.92
C SER A 593 -0.09 18.04 -16.22
N PRO A 594 -0.63 19.19 -16.66
CA PRO A 594 -2.00 19.54 -16.33
C PRO A 594 -2.92 18.59 -17.09
N ILE A 595 -3.70 17.78 -16.36
CA ILE A 595 -4.92 17.22 -16.92
C ILE A 595 -5.84 18.44 -17.09
N ASN A 596 -6.00 18.88 -18.34
CA ASN A 596 -6.92 19.94 -18.71
C ASN A 596 -8.30 19.65 -18.13
N GLY A 597 -8.80 20.59 -17.32
CA GLY A 597 -10.13 20.51 -16.75
C GLY A 597 -10.27 21.55 -15.65
N GLU A 598 -10.90 22.67 -15.99
CA GLU A 598 -11.31 23.71 -15.06
C GLU A 598 -12.11 23.10 -13.90
N THR A 599 -11.48 22.94 -12.74
CA THR A 599 -12.19 22.81 -11.47
C THR A 599 -12.12 24.15 -10.76
N HIS A 600 -13.29 24.76 -10.62
CA HIS A 600 -13.54 25.94 -9.80
C HIS A 600 -13.18 25.65 -8.33
N LEU A 601 -11.92 25.89 -7.97
CA LEU A 601 -11.51 26.29 -6.64
C LEU A 601 -10.64 27.52 -6.79
N GLU A 602 -11.02 28.58 -6.09
CA GLU A 602 -10.37 29.89 -6.11
C GLU A 602 -8.85 29.76 -5.99
N ALA A 603 -8.17 30.10 -7.08
CA ALA A 603 -6.77 30.50 -7.23
C ALA A 603 -5.83 30.17 -6.04
N ALA A 604 -5.29 28.94 -6.04
CA ALA A 604 -3.91 28.73 -5.58
C ALA A 604 -3.02 28.68 -6.83
N PRO A 605 -1.90 29.42 -6.88
CA PRO A 605 -1.11 29.55 -8.10
C PRO A 605 -0.59 28.19 -8.56
N LEU A 606 -0.88 27.87 -9.82
CA LEU A 606 -0.24 26.82 -10.60
C LEU A 606 1.29 26.92 -10.44
N ASN A 607 1.94 25.79 -10.13
CA ASN A 607 3.39 25.57 -9.91
C ASN A 607 3.89 25.53 -8.44
N GLY A 608 3.09 25.05 -7.48
CA GLY A 608 3.54 24.86 -6.09
C GLY A 608 3.26 23.47 -5.53
N THR A 609 4.19 22.93 -4.74
CA THR A 609 4.01 21.73 -3.93
C THR A 609 2.80 21.88 -3.00
N ILE A 610 1.86 20.94 -3.05
CA ILE A 610 0.64 20.96 -2.24
C ILE A 610 0.87 20.10 -1.00
N LEU A 611 0.80 20.72 0.18
CA LEU A 611 0.87 20.04 1.46
C LEU A 611 -0.54 19.87 2.05
N ARG A 612 -0.92 18.63 2.39
CA ARG A 612 -2.19 18.32 3.07
C ARG A 612 -1.96 17.40 4.26
N VAL A 613 -2.73 17.58 5.33
CA VAL A 613 -2.68 16.74 6.52
C VAL A 613 -4.04 16.08 6.72
N PHE A 614 -4.03 14.77 6.91
CA PHE A 614 -5.22 13.94 7.01
C PHE A 614 -5.23 13.17 8.32
N GLN A 615 -6.38 13.22 9.01
CA GLN A 615 -6.71 12.25 10.03
C GLN A 615 -7.36 11.05 9.35
N LEU A 616 -6.71 9.88 9.43
CA LEU A 616 -7.23 8.63 8.89
C LEU A 616 -8.30 8.06 9.83
N THR A 617 -9.35 7.47 9.28
CA THR A 617 -10.45 6.86 10.05
C THR A 617 -10.70 5.40 9.65
N GLY A 618 -11.46 4.65 10.45
CA GLY A 618 -11.76 3.25 10.18
C GLY A 618 -10.55 2.33 10.34
N ALA A 619 -10.21 1.54 9.32
CA ALA A 619 -9.17 0.51 9.41
C ALA A 619 -7.73 1.06 9.58
N TYR A 620 -7.54 2.35 9.32
CA TYR A 620 -6.26 3.06 9.40
C TYR A 620 -6.23 4.10 10.51
N GLU A 621 -7.25 4.16 11.37
CA GLU A 621 -7.30 5.09 12.49
C GLU A 621 -6.08 4.91 13.41
N GLY A 622 -5.33 6.00 13.60
CA GLY A 622 -4.08 6.02 14.37
C GLY A 622 -2.93 5.20 13.77
N LYS A 623 -3.02 4.79 12.50
CA LYS A 623 -2.07 3.89 11.84
C LYS A 623 -1.54 4.48 10.53
N ALA A 624 -1.00 5.71 10.59
CA ALA A 624 -0.42 6.36 9.41
C ALA A 624 0.75 5.55 8.83
N SER A 625 1.58 4.92 9.67
CA SER A 625 2.66 4.01 9.23
C SER A 625 2.19 2.89 8.30
N ARG A 626 0.98 2.34 8.55
CA ARG A 626 0.39 1.32 7.69
C ARG A 626 0.03 1.87 6.30
N TRP A 627 -0.47 3.10 6.23
CA TRP A 627 -0.72 3.76 4.95
C TRP A 627 0.60 3.97 4.19
N VAL A 628 1.64 4.44 4.87
CA VAL A 628 2.97 4.62 4.26
C VAL A 628 3.51 3.28 3.73
N GLU A 629 3.41 2.19 4.50
CA GLU A 629 3.79 0.85 4.08
C GLU A 629 3.08 0.41 2.79
N GLU A 630 1.75 0.55 2.76
CA GLU A 630 0.93 0.16 1.60
C GLU A 630 1.23 1.05 0.38
N SER A 631 1.52 2.33 0.57
CA SER A 631 1.94 3.24 -0.51
C SER A 631 3.31 2.90 -1.10
N VAL A 632 4.26 2.44 -0.27
CA VAL A 632 5.58 1.96 -0.72
C VAL A 632 5.42 0.67 -1.52
N LYS A 633 4.64 -0.29 -1.02
CA LYS A 633 4.34 -1.54 -1.72
C LYS A 633 3.64 -1.28 -3.06
N ALA A 634 2.71 -0.33 -3.09
CA ALA A 634 2.01 0.12 -4.29
C ALA A 634 2.98 0.68 -5.34
N ARG A 635 3.92 1.55 -4.94
CA ARG A 635 4.96 2.09 -5.84
C ARG A 635 5.81 0.99 -6.47
N ILE A 636 6.25 0.02 -5.67
CA ILE A 636 7.02 -1.12 -6.17
C ILE A 636 6.17 -1.96 -7.14
N GLU A 637 4.90 -2.23 -6.80
CA GLU A 637 3.98 -2.98 -7.67
C GLU A 637 3.78 -2.32 -9.03
N ALA A 638 3.65 -0.99 -9.08
CA ALA A 638 3.50 -0.25 -10.33
C ALA A 638 4.81 -0.05 -11.10
N ARG A 639 5.97 -0.06 -10.43
CA ARG A 639 7.28 0.10 -11.06
C ARG A 639 7.61 -1.05 -12.00
N PHE A 640 7.30 -2.28 -11.57
CA PHE A 640 7.68 -3.51 -12.25
C PHE A 640 6.47 -4.19 -12.91
N SER A 641 6.62 -4.55 -14.18
CA SER A 641 5.58 -5.30 -14.90
C SER A 641 5.32 -6.65 -14.23
N GLU A 642 4.13 -7.22 -14.43
CA GLU A 642 3.78 -8.52 -13.86
C GLU A 642 4.73 -9.64 -14.35
N ALA A 643 5.07 -9.63 -15.64
CA ALA A 643 6.03 -10.59 -16.22
C ALA A 643 7.42 -10.50 -15.57
N GLU A 644 7.82 -9.29 -15.16
CA GLU A 644 9.09 -9.09 -14.47
C GLU A 644 9.04 -9.57 -13.02
N ARG A 645 7.95 -9.27 -12.29
CA ARG A 645 7.77 -9.72 -10.91
C ARG A 645 7.64 -11.24 -10.78
N GLU A 646 7.12 -11.90 -11.81
CA GLU A 646 7.03 -13.37 -11.91
C GLU A 646 8.32 -14.00 -12.45
N SER A 647 9.30 -13.20 -12.88
CA SER A 647 10.59 -13.70 -13.33
C SER A 647 11.47 -14.15 -12.15
N GLY A 648 12.36 -15.12 -12.37
CA GLY A 648 13.33 -15.52 -11.34
C GLY A 648 14.38 -14.45 -11.00
N LYS A 649 14.47 -13.38 -11.80
CA LYS A 649 15.44 -12.29 -11.74
C LYS A 649 14.97 -11.07 -10.94
N TRP A 650 13.86 -11.21 -10.23
CA TRP A 650 13.30 -10.16 -9.40
C TRP A 650 12.87 -10.76 -8.05
N GLU A 651 13.06 -10.01 -6.98
CA GLU A 651 12.55 -10.33 -5.66
C GLU A 651 12.25 -9.05 -4.88
N VAL A 652 11.25 -9.10 -4.00
CA VAL A 652 11.03 -8.03 -3.03
C VAL A 652 11.37 -8.55 -1.63
N ARG A 653 12.15 -7.77 -0.88
CA ARG A 653 12.50 -8.05 0.50
C ARG A 653 12.01 -6.94 1.40
N SER A 654 11.68 -7.27 2.64
CA SER A 654 11.31 -6.24 3.61
C SER A 654 11.92 -6.52 4.96
N ILE A 655 12.24 -5.43 5.65
CA ILE A 655 12.71 -5.47 7.03
C ILE A 655 11.86 -4.51 7.86
N HIS A 656 11.29 -5.03 8.94
CA HIS A 656 10.57 -4.23 9.92
C HIS A 656 11.37 -4.17 11.21
N ASN A 657 12.01 -3.02 11.47
CA ASN A 657 12.79 -2.85 12.67
C ASN A 657 11.88 -2.52 13.87
N GLN A 658 11.59 -3.53 14.71
CA GLN A 658 10.66 -3.43 15.85
C GLN A 658 11.13 -2.45 16.93
N THR A 659 12.43 -2.17 17.00
CA THR A 659 13.05 -1.22 17.94
C THR A 659 13.28 0.12 17.26
N ASP A 660 12.20 0.84 16.98
CA ASP A 660 12.20 2.25 16.61
C ASP A 660 13.11 2.64 15.41
N GLY A 661 13.31 1.71 14.46
CA GLY A 661 14.08 1.95 13.23
C GLY A 661 13.22 2.37 12.03
N LEU A 662 13.87 2.72 10.92
CA LEU A 662 13.24 2.82 9.60
C LEU A 662 13.03 1.40 9.06
N GLY A 663 11.82 1.08 8.62
CA GLY A 663 11.54 -0.08 7.79
C GLY A 663 11.81 0.23 6.32
N TYR A 664 12.20 -0.78 5.56
CA TYR A 664 12.41 -0.65 4.12
C TYR A 664 11.70 -1.79 3.40
N VAL A 665 11.18 -1.50 2.22
CA VAL A 665 10.78 -2.51 1.23
C VAL A 665 11.69 -2.31 0.04
N ALA A 666 12.51 -3.33 -0.24
CA ALA A 666 13.54 -3.29 -1.25
C ALA A 666 13.16 -4.18 -2.44
N ALA A 667 13.14 -3.62 -3.64
CA ALA A 667 13.10 -4.40 -4.87
C ALA A 667 14.52 -4.75 -5.30
N VAL A 668 14.84 -6.05 -5.35
CA VAL A 668 16.14 -6.60 -5.74
C VAL A 668 16.02 -7.17 -7.14
N PHE A 669 16.77 -6.61 -8.09
CA PHE A 669 16.69 -7.00 -9.50
C PHE A 669 17.98 -6.75 -10.26
N GLU A 670 18.10 -7.38 -11.43
CA GLU A 670 19.17 -7.10 -12.38
C GLU A 670 18.77 -5.97 -13.34
N GLU A 671 19.68 -5.05 -13.60
CA GLU A 671 19.51 -4.07 -14.67
C GLU A 671 20.87 -3.71 -15.28
N SER A 672 21.00 -3.93 -16.59
CA SER A 672 22.18 -3.55 -17.34
C SER A 672 22.02 -2.18 -17.97
N GLU A 673 23.11 -1.40 -18.05
CA GLU A 673 23.12 -0.13 -18.77
C GLU A 673 22.80 -0.30 -20.27
N ALA A 674 23.13 -1.46 -20.86
CA ALA A 674 22.93 -1.75 -22.27
C ALA A 674 21.49 -2.20 -22.62
N GLN A 675 20.72 -2.67 -21.63
CA GLN A 675 19.40 -3.26 -21.86
C GLN A 675 18.34 -2.57 -20.99
N ARG A 676 17.59 -1.65 -21.59
CA ARG A 676 16.41 -1.05 -20.94
C ARG A 676 15.23 -2.02 -21.00
N VAL A 677 14.59 -2.22 -19.85
CA VAL A 677 13.36 -3.02 -19.77
C VAL A 677 12.19 -2.16 -20.21
N GLU A 678 11.52 -2.58 -21.29
CA GLU A 678 10.36 -1.88 -21.83
C GLU A 678 9.19 -1.93 -20.83
N GLY A 679 8.52 -0.79 -20.61
CA GLY A 679 7.38 -0.69 -19.69
C GLY A 679 7.72 -0.53 -18.21
N ARG A 680 9.00 -0.57 -17.80
CA ARG A 680 9.42 -0.26 -16.42
C ARG A 680 9.25 1.24 -16.13
N ARG A 681 8.60 1.57 -15.01
CA ARG A 681 8.32 2.97 -14.63
C ARG A 681 9.47 3.59 -13.83
N GLU A 682 9.24 4.79 -13.29
CA GLU A 682 10.26 5.57 -12.58
C GLU A 682 10.88 4.78 -11.39
N PRO A 683 12.21 4.89 -11.18
CA PRO A 683 12.92 4.21 -10.10
C PRO A 683 12.50 4.72 -8.71
N ALA A 684 12.90 4.00 -7.67
CA ALA A 684 12.79 4.49 -6.29
C ALA A 684 13.64 5.77 -6.09
N GLN A 685 13.19 6.62 -5.17
CA GLN A 685 13.96 7.81 -4.77
C GLN A 685 15.32 7.45 -4.16
N VAL A 686 15.41 6.26 -3.54
CA VAL A 686 16.64 5.71 -3.00
C VAL A 686 17.04 4.49 -3.80
N ARG A 687 18.20 4.58 -4.45
CA ARG A 687 18.73 3.52 -5.33
C ARG A 687 20.11 3.10 -4.87
N ILE A 688 20.29 1.80 -4.65
CA ILE A 688 21.54 1.17 -4.25
C ILE A 688 22.02 0.29 -5.41
N VAL A 689 23.18 0.60 -5.98
CA VAL A 689 23.77 -0.16 -7.08
C VAL A 689 24.97 -0.96 -6.57
N VAL A 690 24.91 -2.28 -6.71
CA VAL A 690 25.98 -3.18 -6.27
C VAL A 690 26.94 -3.43 -7.42
N ASP A 691 28.25 -3.30 -7.16
CA ASP A 691 29.35 -3.43 -8.11
C ASP A 691 29.07 -2.74 -9.47
N PRO A 692 28.93 -1.40 -9.52
CA PRO A 692 28.64 -0.68 -10.76
C PRO A 692 29.66 -0.94 -11.88
N SER A 693 30.92 -1.26 -11.53
CA SER A 693 31.97 -1.64 -12.49
C SER A 693 31.67 -2.92 -13.27
N LYS A 694 30.73 -3.76 -12.82
CA LYS A 694 30.29 -4.99 -13.49
C LYS A 694 29.09 -4.78 -14.43
N GLY A 695 28.79 -3.53 -14.80
CA GLY A 695 27.81 -3.20 -15.84
C GLY A 695 26.37 -3.03 -15.35
N ALA A 696 26.17 -2.87 -14.04
CA ALA A 696 24.88 -2.50 -13.45
C ALA A 696 24.52 -1.05 -13.81
N ARG A 697 23.25 -0.78 -14.13
CA ARG A 697 22.80 0.57 -14.51
C ARG A 697 22.87 1.54 -13.31
N VAL A 698 23.69 2.58 -13.46
CA VAL A 698 23.81 3.69 -12.50
C VAL A 698 22.94 4.86 -12.96
N ILE A 699 22.15 5.43 -12.04
CA ILE A 699 21.41 6.68 -12.26
C ILE A 699 21.98 7.73 -11.32
N SER A 700 22.41 8.87 -11.86
CA SER A 700 22.91 9.97 -11.07
C SER A 700 21.79 10.65 -10.27
N VAL A 701 22.13 11.09 -9.07
CA VAL A 701 21.26 11.94 -8.23
C VAL A 701 20.66 13.10 -9.03
N GLY A 702 19.37 13.38 -8.83
CA GLY A 702 18.60 14.41 -9.52
C GLY A 702 18.08 14.02 -10.90
N ARG A 703 18.35 12.79 -11.39
CA ARG A 703 17.77 12.25 -12.63
C ARG A 703 16.73 11.19 -12.33
N GLU A 704 15.70 11.11 -13.18
CA GLU A 704 14.63 10.10 -13.10
C GLU A 704 13.95 10.02 -11.71
N GLY A 705 13.99 11.11 -10.92
CA GLY A 705 13.41 11.17 -9.56
C GLY A 705 14.28 10.57 -8.44
N VAL A 706 15.52 10.16 -8.73
CA VAL A 706 16.46 9.65 -7.71
C VAL A 706 17.00 10.78 -6.85
N GLU A 707 16.75 10.72 -5.54
CA GLU A 707 17.21 11.71 -4.56
C GLU A 707 18.49 11.25 -3.83
N VAL A 708 18.64 9.93 -3.65
CA VAL A 708 19.80 9.30 -3.03
C VAL A 708 20.28 8.15 -3.91
N ALA A 709 21.53 8.20 -4.33
CA ALA A 709 22.19 7.12 -5.04
C ALA A 709 23.34 6.60 -4.18
N ALA A 710 23.34 5.30 -3.89
CA ALA A 710 24.43 4.64 -3.20
C ALA A 710 25.10 3.61 -4.11
N SER A 711 26.42 3.58 -4.13
CA SER A 711 27.19 2.53 -4.79
C SER A 711 27.85 1.65 -3.73
N LEU A 712 27.64 0.34 -3.87
CA LEU A 712 28.18 -0.67 -2.97
C LEU A 712 29.16 -1.55 -3.75
N VAL A 713 30.45 -1.47 -3.42
CA VAL A 713 31.47 -2.35 -4.00
C VAL A 713 31.83 -3.43 -2.99
N VAL A 714 31.63 -4.68 -3.38
CA VAL A 714 32.00 -5.84 -2.56
C VAL A 714 33.50 -6.07 -2.69
N SER A 715 34.25 -5.81 -1.62
CA SER A 715 35.67 -6.13 -1.55
C SER A 715 35.84 -7.59 -1.08
N GLY A 716 36.97 -8.21 -1.41
CA GLY A 716 37.32 -9.51 -0.82
C GLY A 716 37.34 -9.44 0.72
N ASP A 717 37.20 -10.59 1.38
CA ASP A 717 37.30 -10.74 2.84
C ASP A 717 36.14 -10.15 3.67
N GLY A 718 34.96 -9.96 3.07
CA GLY A 718 33.74 -9.53 3.78
C GLY A 718 33.68 -8.03 4.08
N PHE A 719 34.54 -7.23 3.47
CA PHE A 719 34.51 -5.78 3.53
C PHE A 719 33.68 -5.19 2.38
N TYR A 720 32.94 -4.12 2.66
CA TYR A 720 32.15 -3.40 1.66
C TYR A 720 32.57 -1.94 1.63
N LYS A 721 32.70 -1.38 0.42
CA LYS A 721 32.86 0.05 0.22
C LYS A 721 31.51 0.63 -0.17
N LEU A 722 30.99 1.56 0.63
CA LEU A 722 29.73 2.26 0.38
C LEU A 722 30.03 3.73 0.09
N GLU A 723 29.64 4.21 -1.08
CA GLU A 723 29.65 5.62 -1.43
C GLU A 723 28.20 6.09 -1.59
N ILE A 724 27.84 7.20 -0.96
CA ILE A 724 26.47 7.74 -0.99
C ILE A 724 26.54 9.16 -1.50
N ASP A 725 25.79 9.42 -2.57
CA ASP A 725 25.51 10.74 -3.10
C ASP A 725 24.02 11.06 -2.87
N GLY A 726 23.73 12.28 -2.48
CA GLY A 726 22.35 12.76 -2.27
C GLY A 726 22.18 14.19 -2.74
N ILE A 727 20.94 14.58 -3.03
CA ILE A 727 20.62 15.99 -3.31
C ILE A 727 20.90 16.78 -2.03
N SER A 728 21.88 17.70 -2.05
CA SER A 728 21.99 18.69 -0.97
C SER A 728 20.75 19.58 -1.01
N ALA A 729 19.93 19.49 0.04
CA ALA A 729 18.78 20.36 0.26
C ALA A 729 19.21 21.80 0.53
#